data_AF-A0A849HMC0-F1
#
_entry.id   AF-A0A849HMC0-F1
#
_cell.length_a   1.000
_cell.length_b   1.000
_cell.length_c   1.000
_cell.angle_alpha   90.00
_cell.angle_beta   90.00
_cell.angle_gamma   90.00
#
_symmetry.space_group_name_H-M   'P 1'
#
loop_
_entity.id
_entity.type
_entity.pdbx_description
1 polymer ?
#
loop_
_entity_poly.entity_id
_entity_poly.type
_entity_poly.pdbx_seq_one_letter_code
_entity_poly.pdbx_strand_id
1 'polypeptide(L)'
;MVIRQSGLFLSPWYLSQHREAEARGEDGVSHFCQIGWRSGARPNPYFDPAWYLAQNPEIAAAGVNPLLHYIAFGDAESRDPSPYFSVRWYRETYGLDARDLTLKHYLDRRFTGQVNPVPLFDATHYLEHNPDVAAGGADPFEHFLIFGAAEGRNPSADFDIAFYRNRYDTVLGGQNPLLHYLANRESGQFMPARPAREGLIPAALKHATRPSPHFEELRPVPAHAKRKAKLLAYYLPQFHQIPENDAWWGKGFTDWTNLGRAVARFAGHLQPRVPRDLGYYALDNPQTLPRQIALAKAAGLSGFVFYTYWFNRHRLLEKPLEQLLNDPRLDFPFCVMWANENWTRRWDGLEREVLIAQEYLESDDAALTACYARLFADPRYIRVQGRPLWMIYRVTLIPAAAARIAKWRRMFRELHNEDPMIIMAQSLGDYDPAPYGLDGAVEFPPHKLSQETERLNGTLDLLDPDFSATVHDYEALAQTSLRIPPPDYPLIKTIVPGWDNDPRREGKGLVLHGATPDKYQAWLEKLVDYTAKHPFHGERILCVNAWNEWAEGAFLEPDIHFGAAFLNATGRALCERATTEFSAGILLIGHDAHPHGAQLLLLHIARHLRHQWGIKVHLLLLGVGPLLGPYYETADVAIAYDKT
;
A
#
# COMPACT_ATOMS: atom_id res chain seq x y z
N MET A 1 27.86 -4.72 64.69
CA MET A 1 28.11 -3.28 64.46
C MET A 1 28.12 -2.95 62.96
N VAL A 2 28.91 -3.66 62.13
CA VAL A 2 29.02 -3.44 60.67
C VAL A 2 27.68 -3.43 59.92
N ILE A 3 26.85 -4.48 60.03
CA ILE A 3 25.53 -4.56 59.36
C ILE A 3 24.59 -3.41 59.77
N ARG A 4 24.63 -3.00 61.03
CA ARG A 4 23.79 -1.90 61.54
C ARG A 4 24.22 -0.55 60.97
N GLN A 5 25.53 -0.34 60.78
CA GLN A 5 26.09 0.91 60.28
C GLN A 5 26.05 1.03 58.75
N SER A 6 25.92 -0.07 58.01
CA SER A 6 25.93 -0.05 56.54
C SER A 6 24.69 0.58 55.91
N GLY A 7 23.57 0.65 56.65
CA GLY A 7 22.28 1.10 56.12
C GLY A 7 21.58 0.08 55.21
N LEU A 8 22.15 -1.11 55.01
CA LEU A 8 21.54 -2.16 54.18
C LEU A 8 20.55 -3.05 54.93
N PHE A 9 20.44 -2.92 56.25
CA PHE A 9 19.46 -3.66 57.05
C PHE A 9 18.28 -2.77 57.44
N LEU A 10 17.11 -3.03 56.85
CA LEU A 10 15.91 -2.25 57.09
C LEU A 10 15.08 -2.89 58.21
N SER A 11 15.39 -2.56 59.48
CA SER A 11 14.78 -3.22 60.63
C SER A 11 13.24 -3.21 60.65
N PRO A 12 12.54 -2.09 60.37
CA PRO A 12 11.07 -2.10 60.32
C PRO A 12 10.51 -3.02 59.22
N TRP A 13 11.16 -3.02 58.05
CA TRP A 13 10.76 -3.89 56.94
C TRP A 13 11.01 -5.36 57.29
N TYR A 14 12.19 -5.69 57.82
CA TYR A 14 12.55 -7.04 58.22
C TYR A 14 11.58 -7.63 59.25
N LEU A 15 11.30 -6.89 60.33
CA LEU A 15 10.39 -7.33 61.38
C LEU A 15 8.95 -7.50 60.87
N SER A 16 8.51 -6.69 59.91
CA SER A 16 7.19 -6.86 59.29
C SER A 16 7.01 -8.21 58.57
N GLN A 17 8.12 -8.80 58.09
CA GLN A 17 8.16 -10.12 57.46
C GLN A 17 8.40 -11.26 58.46
N HIS A 18 8.84 -10.93 59.67
CA HIS A 18 9.20 -11.84 60.77
C HIS A 18 8.43 -11.49 62.04
N ARG A 19 7.09 -11.58 61.96
CA ARG A 19 6.18 -11.20 63.04
C ARG A 19 6.43 -11.97 64.34
N GLU A 20 6.99 -13.18 64.25
CA GLU A 20 7.42 -13.97 65.39
C GLU A 20 8.55 -13.30 66.18
N ALA A 21 9.52 -12.69 65.50
CA ALA A 21 10.63 -11.97 66.12
C ALA A 21 10.16 -10.62 66.66
N GLU A 22 9.26 -9.95 65.91
CA GLU A 22 8.61 -8.70 66.32
C GLU A 22 7.79 -8.88 67.61
N ALA A 23 6.96 -9.93 67.67
CA ALA A 23 6.13 -10.22 68.84
C ALA A 23 6.95 -10.57 70.10
N ARG A 24 8.18 -11.08 69.94
CA ARG A 24 9.12 -11.34 71.03
C ARG A 24 9.98 -10.14 71.41
N GLY A 25 9.82 -8.99 70.75
CA GLY A 25 10.61 -7.78 70.99
C GLY A 25 12.09 -7.95 70.65
N GLU A 26 12.42 -8.88 69.75
CA GLU A 26 13.80 -9.14 69.37
C GLU A 26 14.37 -8.01 68.50
N ASP A 27 15.67 -7.73 68.68
CA ASP A 27 16.40 -6.85 67.79
C ASP A 27 16.58 -7.50 66.41
N GLY A 28 15.99 -6.93 65.36
CA GLY A 28 15.96 -7.51 64.02
C GLY A 28 17.35 -7.81 63.43
N VAL A 29 18.35 -6.96 63.70
CA VAL A 29 19.74 -7.20 63.25
C VAL A 29 20.31 -8.44 63.95
N SER A 30 20.05 -8.59 65.26
CA SER A 30 20.49 -9.74 66.04
C SER A 30 19.82 -11.02 65.57
N HIS A 31 18.50 -11.00 65.36
CA HIS A 31 17.75 -12.14 64.80
C HIS A 31 18.28 -12.54 63.42
N PHE A 32 18.48 -11.58 62.52
CA PHE A 32 19.03 -11.84 61.20
C PHE A 32 20.40 -12.49 61.26
N CYS A 33 21.33 -11.96 62.08
CA CYS A 33 22.69 -12.49 62.22
C CYS A 33 22.75 -13.92 62.78
N GLN A 34 21.84 -14.26 63.69
CA GLN A 34 21.81 -15.56 64.35
C GLN A 34 21.09 -16.62 63.51
N ILE A 35 19.92 -16.27 62.96
CA ILE A 35 18.98 -17.23 62.38
C ILE A 35 18.58 -16.83 60.96
N GLY A 36 18.22 -15.56 60.75
CA GLY A 36 17.57 -15.10 59.53
C GLY A 36 18.34 -15.40 58.25
N TRP A 37 19.62 -15.03 58.19
CA TRP A 37 20.41 -15.21 56.94
C TRP A 37 20.57 -16.69 56.56
N ARG A 38 20.63 -17.61 57.54
CA ARG A 38 20.72 -19.06 57.29
C ARG A 38 19.40 -19.64 56.78
N SER A 39 18.30 -18.96 57.06
CA SER A 39 16.95 -19.33 56.61
C SER A 39 16.57 -18.61 55.31
N GLY A 40 17.52 -17.91 54.67
CA GLY A 40 17.26 -17.13 53.46
C GLY A 40 16.47 -15.83 53.67
N ALA A 41 16.27 -15.40 54.92
CA ALA A 41 15.52 -14.19 55.23
C ALA A 41 16.20 -12.97 54.60
N ARG A 42 15.46 -12.15 53.84
CA ARG A 42 16.02 -10.95 53.21
C ARG A 42 16.18 -9.82 54.24
N PRO A 43 17.29 -9.06 54.25
CA PRO A 43 17.48 -7.92 55.16
C PRO A 43 16.86 -6.60 54.65
N ASN A 44 16.53 -6.55 53.36
CA ASN A 44 15.84 -5.47 52.65
C ASN A 44 15.23 -6.06 51.35
N PRO A 45 14.36 -5.34 50.60
CA PRO A 45 13.71 -5.87 49.39
C PRO A 45 14.67 -6.33 48.26
N TYR A 46 15.89 -5.79 48.23
CA TYR A 46 16.81 -5.85 47.09
C TYR A 46 18.10 -6.64 47.35
N PHE A 47 18.24 -7.22 48.56
CA PHE A 47 19.29 -8.18 48.88
C PHE A 47 18.67 -9.55 49.10
N ASP A 48 19.04 -10.53 48.28
CA ASP A 48 18.56 -11.91 48.38
C ASP A 48 19.70 -12.83 48.81
N PRO A 49 19.76 -13.23 50.10
CA PRO A 49 20.83 -14.11 50.59
C PRO A 49 20.91 -15.45 49.86
N ALA A 50 19.77 -16.04 49.50
CA ALA A 50 19.74 -17.36 48.86
C ALA A 50 20.27 -17.25 47.42
N TRP A 51 19.82 -16.25 46.67
CA TRP A 51 20.33 -15.99 45.33
C TRP A 51 21.82 -15.59 45.35
N TYR A 52 22.22 -14.71 46.27
CA TYR A 52 23.61 -14.28 46.40
C TYR A 52 24.54 -15.46 46.68
N LEU A 53 24.17 -16.37 47.58
CA LEU A 53 24.99 -17.57 47.84
C LEU A 53 25.00 -18.54 46.66
N ALA A 54 23.90 -18.65 45.91
CA ALA A 54 23.85 -19.48 44.71
C ALA A 54 24.76 -18.95 43.58
N GLN A 55 24.89 -17.63 43.44
CA GLN A 55 25.80 -17.00 42.48
C GLN A 55 27.26 -16.98 42.95
N ASN A 56 27.50 -17.14 44.26
CA ASN A 56 28.83 -17.07 44.86
C ASN A 56 29.10 -18.33 45.70
N PRO A 57 29.31 -19.52 45.07
CA PRO A 57 29.43 -20.81 45.76
C PRO A 57 30.60 -20.88 46.75
N GLU A 58 31.65 -20.10 46.53
CA GLU A 58 32.81 -19.98 47.43
C GLU A 58 32.44 -19.34 48.77
N ILE A 59 31.49 -18.40 48.76
CA ILE A 59 30.98 -17.75 49.97
C ILE A 59 30.03 -18.68 50.72
N ALA A 60 29.24 -19.46 49.98
CA ALA A 60 28.39 -20.51 50.54
C ALA A 60 29.22 -21.58 51.24
N ALA A 61 30.30 -22.06 50.61
CA ALA A 61 31.21 -23.05 51.19
C ALA A 61 31.94 -22.53 52.44
N ALA A 62 32.29 -21.24 52.47
CA ALA A 62 32.93 -20.61 53.62
C ALA A 62 31.98 -20.38 54.81
N GLY A 63 30.66 -20.55 54.64
CA GLY A 63 29.67 -20.36 55.71
C GLY A 63 29.60 -18.91 56.22
N VAL A 64 30.01 -17.95 55.40
CA VAL A 64 30.05 -16.52 55.76
C VAL A 64 28.66 -15.91 55.58
N ASN A 65 28.29 -14.99 56.48
CA ASN A 65 27.05 -14.23 56.33
C ASN A 65 27.09 -13.42 55.01
N PRO A 66 26.16 -13.66 54.06
CA PRO A 66 26.23 -13.08 52.72
C PRO A 66 26.10 -11.56 52.71
N LEU A 67 25.29 -10.98 53.60
CA LEU A 67 25.15 -9.53 53.71
C LEU A 67 26.44 -8.89 54.25
N LEU A 68 27.08 -9.54 55.24
CA LEU A 68 28.37 -9.08 55.76
C LEU A 68 29.45 -9.14 54.67
N HIS A 69 29.48 -10.21 53.88
CA HIS A 69 30.39 -10.34 52.74
C HIS A 69 30.15 -9.24 51.70
N TYR A 70 28.89 -9.01 51.32
CA TYR A 70 28.54 -7.98 50.34
C TYR A 70 28.98 -6.57 50.78
N ILE A 71 28.76 -6.22 52.06
CA ILE A 71 29.18 -4.93 52.63
C ILE A 71 30.71 -4.78 52.59
N ALA A 72 31.44 -5.84 52.92
CA ALA A 72 32.90 -5.77 53.04
C ALA A 72 33.62 -5.86 51.70
N PHE A 73 33.09 -6.63 50.75
CA PHE A 73 33.77 -6.97 49.49
C PHE A 73 32.84 -6.94 48.28
N GLY A 74 31.65 -7.55 48.38
CA GLY A 74 30.82 -7.85 47.22
C GLY A 74 30.44 -6.63 46.37
N ASP A 75 30.08 -5.49 46.98
CA ASP A 75 29.75 -4.27 46.24
C ASP A 75 30.96 -3.70 45.46
N ALA A 76 32.15 -3.70 46.09
CA ALA A 76 33.40 -3.27 45.45
C ALA A 76 33.84 -4.24 44.34
N GLU A 77 33.53 -5.52 44.48
CA GLU A 77 33.77 -6.57 43.48
C GLU A 77 32.68 -6.59 42.38
N SER A 78 31.73 -5.66 42.39
CA SER A 78 30.62 -5.61 41.43
C SER A 78 29.74 -6.86 41.41
N ARG A 79 29.62 -7.56 42.54
CA ARG A 79 28.72 -8.71 42.70
C ARG A 79 27.32 -8.23 42.98
N ASP A 80 26.37 -8.59 42.13
CA ASP A 80 24.97 -8.19 42.32
C ASP A 80 24.38 -8.80 43.61
N PRO A 81 23.56 -8.06 44.37
CA PRO A 81 22.96 -8.54 45.62
C PRO A 81 21.66 -9.33 45.40
N SER A 82 21.06 -9.23 44.22
CA SER A 82 19.84 -9.94 43.81
C SER A 82 19.65 -9.82 42.28
N PRO A 83 18.71 -10.55 41.65
CA PRO A 83 18.33 -10.33 40.25
C PRO A 83 17.75 -8.93 39.97
N TYR A 84 17.42 -8.20 41.03
CA TYR A 84 16.69 -6.94 40.99
C TYR A 84 17.62 -5.72 41.08
N PHE A 85 18.94 -5.92 41.15
CA PHE A 85 19.87 -4.82 41.32
C PHE A 85 21.20 -5.12 40.61
N SER A 86 21.64 -4.21 39.73
CA SER A 86 22.92 -4.35 39.02
C SER A 86 23.96 -3.37 39.58
N VAL A 87 24.91 -3.86 40.38
CA VAL A 87 25.93 -3.03 41.06
C VAL A 87 26.80 -2.31 40.05
N ARG A 88 27.32 -3.05 39.06
CA ARG A 88 28.19 -2.48 38.03
C ARG A 88 27.49 -1.35 37.27
N TRP A 89 26.32 -1.64 36.73
CA TRP A 89 25.56 -0.66 35.95
C TRP A 89 25.13 0.54 36.79
N TYR A 90 24.68 0.30 38.03
CA TYR A 90 24.26 1.37 38.93
C TYR A 90 25.41 2.31 39.27
N ARG A 91 26.57 1.75 39.60
CA ARG A 91 27.80 2.50 39.90
C ARG A 91 28.23 3.36 38.72
N GLU A 92 28.24 2.79 37.52
CA GLU A 92 28.57 3.50 36.27
C GLU A 92 27.55 4.61 35.96
N THR A 93 26.25 4.34 36.13
CA THR A 93 25.16 5.27 35.81
C THR A 93 25.11 6.49 36.73
N TYR A 94 25.36 6.28 38.03
CA TYR A 94 25.28 7.34 39.05
C TYR A 94 26.64 7.88 39.51
N GLY A 95 27.75 7.43 38.90
CA GLY A 95 29.09 7.95 39.15
C GLY A 95 29.58 7.78 40.59
N LEU A 96 29.32 6.62 41.21
CA LEU A 96 29.63 6.38 42.62
C LEU A 96 31.07 5.91 42.84
N ASP A 97 31.73 6.45 43.87
CA ASP A 97 33.08 6.04 44.28
C ASP A 97 33.06 4.63 44.86
N ALA A 98 34.14 3.86 44.68
CA ALA A 98 34.25 2.45 45.14
C ALA A 98 34.02 2.23 46.65
N ARG A 99 34.02 3.32 47.43
CA ARG A 99 33.77 3.32 48.88
C ARG A 99 32.29 3.45 49.23
N ASP A 100 31.48 3.96 48.31
CA ASP A 100 30.04 4.10 48.46
C ASP A 100 29.34 2.80 48.10
N LEU A 101 28.52 2.31 49.02
CA LEU A 101 27.68 1.13 48.79
C LEU A 101 26.54 1.49 47.84
N THR A 102 26.55 0.91 46.64
CA THR A 102 25.57 1.20 45.58
C THR A 102 24.14 0.89 46.05
N LEU A 103 23.95 -0.26 46.70
CA LEU A 103 22.65 -0.65 47.22
C LEU A 103 22.15 0.31 48.30
N LYS A 104 23.04 0.87 49.13
CA LYS A 104 22.66 1.84 50.16
C LYS A 104 22.14 3.12 49.50
N HIS A 105 22.89 3.61 48.52
CA HIS A 105 22.51 4.80 47.75
C HIS A 105 21.13 4.64 47.10
N TYR A 106 20.84 3.46 46.54
CA TYR A 106 19.51 3.16 46.00
C TYR A 106 18.44 3.11 47.10
N LEU A 107 18.68 2.39 48.19
CA LEU A 107 17.70 2.26 49.27
C LEU A 107 17.29 3.62 49.87
N ASP A 108 18.23 4.55 50.01
CA ASP A 108 17.97 5.91 50.50
C ASP A 108 17.08 6.74 49.55
N ARG A 109 17.00 6.36 48.26
CA ARG A 109 16.37 7.16 47.19
C ARG A 109 15.28 6.43 46.40
N ARG A 110 15.01 5.16 46.70
CA ARG A 110 14.08 4.32 45.90
C ARG A 110 12.67 4.90 45.73
N PHE A 111 12.23 5.77 46.63
CA PHE A 111 10.92 6.44 46.56
C PHE A 111 10.93 7.77 45.79
N THR A 112 12.08 8.28 45.34
CA THR A 112 12.16 9.60 44.69
C THR A 112 11.73 9.58 43.22
N GLY A 113 11.65 8.41 42.60
CA GLY A 113 11.44 8.28 41.15
C GLY A 113 12.66 8.63 40.29
N GLN A 114 13.81 8.94 40.90
CA GLN A 114 15.01 9.44 40.21
C GLN A 114 16.15 8.42 40.12
N VAL A 115 16.00 7.25 40.75
CA VAL A 115 17.01 6.19 40.74
C VAL A 115 16.40 4.87 40.28
N ASN A 116 17.16 4.17 39.43
CA ASN A 116 16.78 2.92 38.81
C ASN A 116 17.76 1.85 39.28
N PRO A 117 17.31 0.67 39.73
CA PRO A 117 18.21 -0.37 40.23
C PRO A 117 18.78 -1.29 39.14
N VAL A 118 18.15 -1.30 37.96
CA VAL A 118 18.56 -2.09 36.78
C VAL A 118 18.38 -1.26 35.51
N PRO A 119 19.13 -1.56 34.43
CA PRO A 119 18.88 -0.95 33.13
C PRO A 119 17.49 -1.34 32.59
N LEU A 120 16.93 -0.49 31.72
CA LEU A 120 15.60 -0.65 31.11
C LEU A 120 14.40 -0.60 32.07
N PHE A 121 14.63 -0.33 33.35
CA PHE A 121 13.62 0.23 34.25
C PHE A 121 13.86 1.73 34.39
N ASP A 122 12.82 2.52 34.20
CA ASP A 122 12.83 3.97 34.38
C ASP A 122 11.71 4.36 35.35
N ALA A 123 12.10 4.68 36.58
CA ALA A 123 11.19 5.06 37.65
C ALA A 123 10.42 6.35 37.35
N THR A 124 11.01 7.30 36.61
CA THR A 124 10.32 8.53 36.21
C THR A 124 9.22 8.19 35.20
N HIS A 125 9.59 7.50 34.11
CA HIS A 125 8.63 7.03 33.11
C HIS A 125 7.50 6.20 33.74
N TYR A 126 7.86 5.26 34.62
CA TYR A 126 6.91 4.35 35.25
C TYR A 126 5.91 5.12 36.11
N LEU A 127 6.34 6.10 36.91
CA LEU A 127 5.42 6.90 37.73
C LEU A 127 4.55 7.84 36.88
N GLU A 128 5.10 8.43 35.82
CA GLU A 128 4.34 9.29 34.89
C GLU A 128 3.19 8.54 34.19
N HIS A 129 3.43 7.27 33.82
CA HIS A 129 2.44 6.43 33.14
C HIS A 129 1.52 5.67 34.10
N ASN A 130 1.80 5.72 35.41
CA ASN A 130 1.02 5.02 36.44
C ASN A 130 0.67 5.96 37.61
N PRO A 131 -0.28 6.89 37.42
CA PRO A 131 -0.64 7.90 38.43
C PRO A 131 -1.15 7.32 39.75
N ASP A 132 -1.76 6.13 39.72
CA ASP A 132 -2.20 5.39 40.90
C ASP A 132 -1.02 4.98 41.79
N VAL A 133 0.08 4.56 41.18
CA VAL A 133 1.33 4.21 41.88
C VAL A 133 2.01 5.46 42.43
N ALA A 134 2.04 6.53 41.63
CA ALA A 134 2.59 7.82 42.06
C ALA A 134 1.83 8.41 43.26
N ALA A 135 0.50 8.36 43.25
CA ALA A 135 -0.33 8.82 44.35
C ALA A 135 -0.15 7.97 45.62
N GLY A 136 0.10 6.67 45.47
CA GLY A 136 0.33 5.74 46.58
C GLY A 136 1.69 5.91 47.28
N GLY A 137 2.65 6.61 46.66
CA GLY A 137 4.00 6.80 47.22
C GLY A 137 4.79 5.49 47.39
N ALA A 138 4.42 4.44 46.65
CA ALA A 138 5.09 3.14 46.69
C ALA A 138 6.47 3.21 46.03
N ASP A 139 7.35 2.26 46.35
CA ASP A 139 8.57 2.05 45.59
C ASP A 139 8.18 1.61 44.16
N PRO A 140 8.54 2.37 43.12
CA PRO A 140 8.08 2.12 41.75
C PRO A 140 8.59 0.78 41.21
N PHE A 141 9.82 0.39 41.55
CA PHE A 141 10.39 -0.85 41.04
C PHE A 141 9.85 -2.06 41.80
N GLU A 142 9.69 -1.96 43.12
CA GLU A 142 9.01 -2.98 43.91
C GLU A 142 7.56 -3.20 43.41
N HIS A 143 6.83 -2.11 43.14
CA HIS A 143 5.49 -2.18 42.56
C HIS A 143 5.50 -2.87 41.19
N PHE A 144 6.44 -2.53 40.31
CA PHE A 144 6.59 -3.19 39.01
C PHE A 144 6.85 -4.69 39.13
N LEU A 145 7.73 -5.10 40.04
CA LEU A 145 8.07 -6.50 40.25
C LEU A 145 6.89 -7.33 40.76
N ILE A 146 6.10 -6.77 41.69
CA ILE A 146 4.99 -7.50 42.34
C ILE A 146 3.71 -7.46 41.49
N PHE A 147 3.37 -6.31 40.93
CA PHE A 147 2.09 -6.08 40.24
C PHE A 147 2.29 -5.69 38.78
N GLY A 148 3.15 -4.70 38.51
CA GLY A 148 3.17 -4.02 37.22
C GLY A 148 3.43 -4.92 36.03
N ALA A 149 4.39 -5.84 36.13
CA ALA A 149 4.69 -6.77 35.05
C ALA A 149 3.51 -7.72 34.74
N ALA A 150 2.78 -8.17 35.77
CA ALA A 150 1.61 -9.03 35.60
C ALA A 150 0.44 -8.25 34.98
N GLU A 151 0.27 -6.99 35.37
CA GLU A 151 -0.72 -6.05 34.84
C GLU A 151 -0.39 -5.50 33.45
N GLY A 152 0.79 -5.80 32.90
CA GLY A 152 1.19 -5.35 31.56
C GLY A 152 1.73 -3.92 31.50
N ARG A 153 2.14 -3.33 32.63
CA ARG A 153 2.70 -1.97 32.71
C ARG A 153 4.15 -1.95 32.24
N ASN A 154 4.46 -1.12 31.25
CA ASN A 154 5.82 -1.01 30.69
C ASN A 154 6.80 -0.39 31.70
N PRO A 155 8.00 -0.98 31.92
CA PRO A 155 8.98 -0.48 32.88
C PRO A 155 9.78 0.73 32.37
N SER A 156 9.81 0.98 31.07
CA SER A 156 10.45 2.11 30.41
C SER A 156 9.88 2.30 29.00
N ALA A 157 10.26 3.40 28.32
CA ALA A 157 9.91 3.62 26.92
C ALA A 157 10.53 2.58 25.96
N ASP A 158 11.63 1.95 26.36
CA ASP A 158 12.40 1.03 25.53
C ASP A 158 12.05 -0.45 25.77
N PHE A 159 11.04 -0.73 26.60
CA PHE A 159 10.60 -2.09 26.93
C PHE A 159 9.08 -2.24 26.84
N ASP A 160 8.61 -3.15 25.99
CA ASP A 160 7.19 -3.43 25.79
C ASP A 160 6.83 -4.79 26.40
N ILE A 161 6.15 -4.78 27.55
CA ILE A 161 5.74 -5.99 28.28
C ILE A 161 4.79 -6.84 27.44
N ALA A 162 3.85 -6.21 26.73
CA ALA A 162 2.87 -6.93 25.93
C ALA A 162 3.54 -7.63 24.74
N PHE A 163 4.43 -6.93 24.03
CA PHE A 163 5.24 -7.53 22.98
C PHE A 163 6.10 -8.68 23.50
N TYR A 164 6.84 -8.45 24.58
CA TYR A 164 7.80 -9.43 25.10
C TYR A 164 7.10 -10.72 25.54
N ARG A 165 5.98 -10.60 26.27
CA ARG A 165 5.15 -11.75 26.66
C ARG A 165 4.63 -12.48 25.44
N ASN A 166 3.99 -11.79 24.50
CA ASN A 166 3.41 -12.44 23.33
C ASN A 166 4.45 -13.18 22.46
N ARG A 167 5.68 -12.65 22.37
CA ARG A 167 6.75 -13.27 21.57
C ARG A 167 7.42 -14.44 22.29
N TYR A 168 7.63 -14.32 23.60
CA TYR A 168 8.52 -15.21 24.35
C TYR A 168 7.82 -16.02 25.47
N ASP A 169 6.49 -16.06 25.52
CA ASP A 169 5.70 -16.72 26.57
C ASP A 169 6.15 -18.17 26.83
N THR A 170 6.43 -18.92 25.76
CA THR A 170 6.82 -20.34 25.84
C THR A 170 8.14 -20.57 26.55
N VAL A 171 9.03 -19.57 26.60
CA VAL A 171 10.33 -19.66 27.27
C VAL A 171 10.39 -18.84 28.57
N LEU A 172 9.49 -17.87 28.74
CA LEU A 172 9.36 -17.07 29.97
C LEU A 172 9.07 -17.94 31.19
N GLY A 173 8.25 -18.98 31.05
CA GLY A 173 7.93 -19.91 32.15
C GLY A 173 7.34 -19.21 33.39
N GLY A 174 6.60 -18.11 33.18
CA GLY A 174 6.03 -17.29 34.26
C GLY A 174 6.99 -16.30 34.93
N GLN A 175 8.24 -16.19 34.47
CA GLN A 175 9.19 -15.18 34.97
C GLN A 175 8.77 -13.76 34.58
N ASN A 176 9.22 -12.77 35.36
CA ASN A 176 9.04 -11.36 35.02
C ASN A 176 9.76 -11.05 33.68
N PRO A 177 9.07 -10.48 32.67
CA PRO A 177 9.64 -10.24 31.35
C PRO A 177 10.91 -9.39 31.33
N LEU A 178 10.98 -8.34 32.15
CA LEU A 178 12.17 -7.48 32.24
C LEU A 178 13.36 -8.27 32.78
N LEU A 179 13.15 -9.05 33.84
CA LEU A 179 14.23 -9.84 34.46
C LEU A 179 14.69 -10.97 33.54
N HIS A 180 13.76 -11.64 32.88
CA HIS A 180 14.08 -12.64 31.87
C HIS A 180 14.91 -12.05 30.73
N TYR A 181 14.55 -10.86 30.23
CA TYR A 181 15.36 -10.17 29.23
C TYR A 181 16.75 -9.84 29.75
N LEU A 182 16.85 -9.21 30.93
CA LEU A 182 18.13 -8.78 31.48
C LEU A 182 19.09 -9.95 31.72
N ALA A 183 18.57 -11.10 32.17
CA ALA A 183 19.36 -12.32 32.36
C ALA A 183 19.88 -12.93 31.05
N ASN A 184 19.20 -12.67 29.92
CA ASN A 184 19.51 -13.29 28.63
C ASN A 184 19.96 -12.27 27.55
N ARG A 185 20.13 -10.99 27.88
CA ARG A 185 20.36 -9.90 26.91
C ARG A 185 21.63 -10.08 26.06
N GLU A 186 22.65 -10.75 26.61
CA GLU A 186 23.92 -10.99 25.89
C GLU A 186 23.79 -12.04 24.79
N SER A 187 22.73 -12.87 24.80
CA SER A 187 22.49 -13.87 23.76
C SER A 187 22.07 -13.27 22.41
N GLY A 188 21.56 -12.03 22.40
CA GLY A 188 20.95 -11.41 21.22
C GLY A 188 19.64 -12.04 20.74
N GLN A 189 19.13 -13.09 21.41
CA GLN A 189 17.92 -13.81 21.01
C GLN A 189 16.63 -13.06 21.37
N PHE A 190 16.67 -12.26 22.42
CA PHE A 190 15.53 -11.57 22.97
C PHE A 190 15.59 -10.08 22.64
N MET A 191 14.45 -9.49 22.29
CA MET A 191 14.31 -8.07 22.01
C MET A 191 13.41 -7.42 23.07
N PRO A 192 13.79 -6.27 23.65
CA PRO A 192 13.03 -5.66 24.76
C PRO A 192 11.74 -4.99 24.28
N ALA A 193 11.71 -4.55 23.03
CA ALA A 193 10.54 -3.97 22.37
C ALA A 193 10.50 -4.40 20.90
N ARG A 194 9.36 -4.20 20.24
CA ARG A 194 9.22 -4.51 18.82
C ARG A 194 10.18 -3.64 17.99
N PRO A 195 11.00 -4.22 17.10
CA PRO A 195 11.80 -3.45 16.16
C PRO A 195 10.95 -2.49 15.34
N ALA A 196 11.39 -1.24 15.21
CA ALA A 196 10.69 -0.22 14.41
C ALA A 196 10.53 -0.60 12.93
N ARG A 197 11.34 -1.54 12.43
CA ARG A 197 11.30 -2.05 11.06
C ARG A 197 10.44 -3.31 10.90
N GLU A 198 9.88 -3.87 11.97
CA GLU A 198 9.03 -5.07 11.84
C GLU A 198 7.64 -4.64 11.36
N GLY A 199 7.48 -4.51 10.03
CA GLY A 199 6.16 -4.39 9.41
C GLY A 199 5.29 -5.59 9.76
N LEU A 200 3.98 -5.37 9.96
CA LEU A 200 3.03 -6.45 10.23
C LEU A 200 2.02 -6.57 9.10
N ILE A 201 1.66 -7.80 8.72
CA ILE A 201 0.60 -8.07 7.74
C ILE A 201 -0.71 -7.34 8.09
N PRO A 202 -1.19 -7.34 9.36
CA PRO A 202 -2.35 -6.52 9.75
C PRO A 202 -2.20 -5.01 9.49
N ALA A 203 -0.99 -4.45 9.63
CA ALA A 203 -0.76 -3.04 9.36
C ALA A 203 -0.77 -2.76 7.85
N ALA A 204 -0.13 -3.64 7.06
CA ALA A 204 -0.16 -3.57 5.60
C ALA A 204 -1.58 -3.70 5.03
N LEU A 205 -2.37 -4.64 5.57
CA LEU A 205 -3.78 -4.81 5.23
C LEU A 205 -4.59 -3.54 5.51
N LYS A 206 -4.44 -2.94 6.70
CA LYS A 206 -5.11 -1.68 7.06
C LYS A 206 -4.70 -0.54 6.13
N HIS A 207 -3.45 -0.51 5.69
CA HIS A 207 -2.97 0.51 4.75
C HIS A 207 -3.62 0.33 3.37
N ALA A 208 -3.58 -0.87 2.80
CA ALA A 208 -4.13 -1.16 1.48
C ALA A 208 -5.66 -1.02 1.40
N THR A 209 -6.37 -1.22 2.51
CA THR A 209 -7.85 -1.20 2.55
C THR A 209 -8.47 0.11 3.05
N ARG A 210 -7.66 1.16 3.20
CA ARG A 210 -8.14 2.50 3.57
C ARG A 210 -7.91 3.49 2.43
N PRO A 211 -8.73 4.55 2.32
CA PRO A 211 -8.46 5.65 1.42
C PRO A 211 -7.05 6.22 1.63
N SER A 212 -6.30 6.32 0.54
CA SER A 212 -4.99 6.96 0.51
C SER A 212 -5.12 8.49 0.46
N PRO A 213 -4.03 9.24 0.69
CA PRO A 213 -4.01 10.68 0.41
C PRO A 213 -4.29 11.04 -1.06
N HIS A 214 -4.12 10.09 -1.99
CA HIS A 214 -4.41 10.26 -3.41
C HIS A 214 -5.85 9.86 -3.79
N PHE A 215 -6.67 9.46 -2.82
CA PHE A 215 -8.04 9.05 -3.08
C PHE A 215 -8.86 10.20 -3.69
N GLU A 216 -9.55 9.92 -4.78
CA GLU A 216 -10.47 10.87 -5.41
C GLU A 216 -11.84 10.22 -5.67
N GLU A 217 -12.92 10.98 -5.49
CA GLU A 217 -14.20 10.63 -6.11
C GLU A 217 -14.17 10.89 -7.62
N LEU A 218 -15.03 10.20 -8.39
CA LEU A 218 -15.07 10.35 -9.84
C LEU A 218 -15.40 11.79 -10.23
N ARG A 219 -14.59 12.36 -11.13
CA ARG A 219 -14.79 13.67 -11.73
C ARG A 219 -14.90 13.49 -13.25
N PRO A 220 -16.12 13.33 -13.78
CA PRO A 220 -16.30 13.11 -15.20
C PRO A 220 -15.69 14.22 -16.05
N VAL A 221 -14.97 13.83 -17.10
CA VAL A 221 -14.52 14.72 -18.16
C VAL A 221 -15.76 15.35 -18.82
N PRO A 222 -15.79 16.68 -19.01
CA PRO A 222 -16.89 17.33 -19.73
C PRO A 222 -17.05 16.76 -21.14
N ALA A 223 -18.28 16.50 -21.57
CA ALA A 223 -18.55 15.89 -22.88
C ALA A 223 -17.97 16.68 -24.08
N HIS A 224 -17.79 17.99 -23.94
CA HIS A 224 -17.23 18.89 -24.95
C HIS A 224 -15.70 19.05 -24.86
N ALA A 225 -15.04 18.42 -23.88
CA ALA A 225 -13.60 18.54 -23.72
C ALA A 225 -12.87 17.92 -24.93
N LYS A 226 -11.99 18.71 -25.54
CA LYS A 226 -11.20 18.24 -26.67
C LYS A 226 -10.17 17.22 -26.21
N ARG A 227 -10.21 16.04 -26.83
CA ARG A 227 -9.25 14.95 -26.59
C ARG A 227 -7.97 15.17 -27.41
N LYS A 228 -6.81 15.03 -26.78
CA LYS A 228 -5.49 15.15 -27.39
C LYS A 228 -5.06 13.88 -28.13
N ALA A 229 -5.53 12.71 -27.66
CA ALA A 229 -5.28 11.38 -28.21
C ALA A 229 -6.47 10.44 -27.91
N LYS A 230 -6.58 9.34 -28.66
CA LYS A 230 -7.48 8.21 -28.36
C LYS A 230 -6.77 7.24 -27.43
N LEU A 231 -7.36 6.94 -26.27
CA LEU A 231 -6.88 5.89 -25.37
C LEU A 231 -7.83 4.70 -25.41
N LEU A 232 -7.31 3.53 -25.76
CA LEU A 232 -8.04 2.27 -25.80
C LEU A 232 -7.64 1.41 -24.60
N ALA A 233 -8.60 0.89 -23.84
CA ALA A 233 -8.30 0.09 -22.66
C ALA A 233 -8.50 -1.40 -22.94
N TYR A 234 -7.50 -2.23 -22.63
CA TYR A 234 -7.66 -3.68 -22.70
C TYR A 234 -8.75 -4.15 -21.73
N TYR A 235 -9.58 -5.08 -22.18
CA TYR A 235 -10.74 -5.55 -21.44
C TYR A 235 -10.67 -7.08 -21.28
N LEU A 236 -10.54 -7.52 -20.04
CA LEU A 236 -10.48 -8.93 -19.66
C LEU A 236 -11.89 -9.50 -19.47
N PRO A 237 -12.28 -10.51 -20.27
CA PRO A 237 -13.63 -11.07 -20.16
C PRO A 237 -13.78 -12.13 -19.07
N GLN A 238 -12.73 -12.53 -18.34
CA GLN A 238 -12.72 -13.68 -17.41
C GLN A 238 -13.38 -13.44 -16.04
N PHE A 239 -14.36 -12.53 -15.97
CA PHE A 239 -15.19 -12.28 -14.77
C PHE A 239 -16.62 -12.81 -14.96
N HIS A 240 -16.79 -13.90 -15.69
CA HIS A 240 -18.02 -14.68 -15.77
C HIS A 240 -17.69 -16.16 -15.88
N GLN A 241 -18.63 -17.01 -15.47
CA GLN A 241 -18.44 -18.46 -15.50
C GLN A 241 -18.65 -19.00 -16.91
N ILE A 242 -17.80 -19.97 -17.27
CA ILE A 242 -17.97 -20.85 -18.42
C ILE A 242 -17.72 -22.30 -17.98
N PRO A 243 -18.37 -23.29 -18.61
CA PRO A 243 -18.24 -24.70 -18.23
C PRO A 243 -16.79 -25.21 -18.19
N GLU A 244 -15.97 -24.76 -19.12
CA GLU A 244 -14.56 -25.14 -19.22
C GLU A 244 -13.77 -24.69 -18.00
N ASN A 245 -13.90 -23.42 -17.61
CA ASN A 245 -13.24 -22.87 -16.43
C ASN A 245 -13.63 -23.61 -15.15
N ASP A 246 -14.93 -23.91 -15.01
CA ASP A 246 -15.47 -24.64 -13.87
C ASP A 246 -14.89 -26.06 -13.78
N ALA A 247 -14.70 -26.73 -14.93
CA ALA A 247 -14.10 -28.05 -14.99
C ALA A 247 -12.59 -28.02 -14.68
N TRP A 248 -11.87 -26.98 -15.10
CA TRP A 248 -10.41 -26.90 -14.98
C TRP A 248 -9.92 -26.38 -13.62
N TRP A 249 -10.62 -25.40 -13.04
CA TRP A 249 -10.20 -24.69 -11.83
C TRP A 249 -11.19 -24.79 -10.66
N GLY A 250 -12.33 -25.45 -10.87
CA GLY A 250 -13.37 -25.65 -9.86
C GLY A 250 -14.60 -24.79 -10.10
N LYS A 251 -15.76 -25.32 -9.65
CA LYS A 251 -17.07 -24.71 -9.87
C LYS A 251 -17.11 -23.25 -9.38
N GLY A 252 -17.56 -22.35 -10.25
CA GLY A 252 -17.70 -20.94 -9.96
C GLY A 252 -16.46 -20.10 -10.24
N PHE A 253 -15.47 -20.63 -10.98
CA PHE A 253 -14.21 -19.93 -11.20
C PHE A 253 -14.39 -18.67 -12.04
N THR A 254 -13.85 -17.57 -11.53
CA THR A 254 -13.61 -16.31 -12.26
C THR A 254 -12.27 -15.75 -11.80
N ASP A 255 -11.74 -14.72 -12.47
CA ASP A 255 -10.46 -14.13 -12.06
C ASP A 255 -10.53 -13.50 -10.64
N TRP A 256 -11.72 -13.23 -10.10
CA TRP A 256 -11.92 -12.87 -8.68
C TRP A 256 -11.40 -13.94 -7.71
N THR A 257 -11.43 -15.22 -8.09
CA THR A 257 -10.92 -16.32 -7.26
C THR A 257 -9.43 -16.15 -6.95
N ASN A 258 -8.65 -15.57 -7.87
CA ASN A 258 -7.23 -15.33 -7.68
C ASN A 258 -6.99 -14.20 -6.66
N LEU A 259 -7.81 -13.14 -6.68
CA LEU A 259 -7.69 -12.02 -5.74
C LEU A 259 -7.83 -12.45 -4.27
N GLY A 260 -8.57 -13.52 -3.99
CA GLY A 260 -8.71 -14.06 -2.63
C GLY A 260 -7.39 -14.52 -2.00
N ARG A 261 -6.34 -14.74 -2.80
CA ARG A 261 -5.00 -15.18 -2.35
C ARG A 261 -4.05 -14.01 -2.08
N ALA A 262 -4.47 -12.79 -2.41
CA ALA A 262 -3.59 -11.62 -2.39
C ALA A 262 -3.29 -11.17 -0.94
N VAL A 263 -2.01 -11.20 -0.57
CA VAL A 263 -1.54 -10.74 0.75
C VAL A 263 -0.28 -9.89 0.58
N ALA A 264 -0.09 -8.91 1.46
CA ALA A 264 1.12 -8.11 1.46
C ALA A 264 2.35 -8.97 1.78
N ARG A 265 3.30 -9.02 0.85
CA ARG A 265 4.56 -9.79 0.95
C ARG A 265 5.73 -9.00 1.54
N PHE A 266 5.66 -7.68 1.51
CA PHE A 266 6.68 -6.76 2.01
C PHE A 266 6.03 -5.44 2.46
N ALA A 267 6.72 -4.64 3.26
CA ALA A 267 6.20 -3.36 3.74
C ALA A 267 5.93 -2.40 2.57
N GLY A 268 4.73 -1.78 2.55
CA GLY A 268 4.28 -0.93 1.45
C GLY A 268 3.74 -1.69 0.23
N HIS A 269 3.69 -3.02 0.26
CA HIS A 269 3.02 -3.81 -0.77
C HIS A 269 1.49 -3.62 -0.68
N LEU A 270 0.89 -3.01 -1.70
CA LEU A 270 -0.54 -2.70 -1.75
C LEU A 270 -1.41 -3.91 -2.09
N GLN A 271 -1.49 -4.87 -1.16
CA GLN A 271 -2.41 -6.00 -1.22
C GLN A 271 -3.17 -6.18 0.11
N PRO A 272 -4.43 -6.64 0.09
CA PRO A 272 -5.24 -6.95 -1.09
C PRO A 272 -5.77 -5.68 -1.79
N ARG A 273 -5.96 -5.74 -3.11
CA ARG A 273 -6.75 -4.77 -3.87
C ARG A 273 -8.23 -5.15 -3.82
N VAL A 274 -9.10 -4.17 -3.55
CA VAL A 274 -10.55 -4.41 -3.34
C VAL A 274 -11.38 -3.44 -4.19
N PRO A 275 -12.26 -3.94 -5.08
CA PRO A 275 -13.13 -3.10 -5.92
C PRO A 275 -14.13 -2.30 -5.08
N ARG A 276 -14.41 -1.07 -5.50
CA ARG A 276 -15.32 -0.13 -4.79
C ARG A 276 -16.66 0.01 -5.50
N ASP A 277 -16.68 0.70 -6.64
CA ASP A 277 -17.92 1.18 -7.28
C ASP A 277 -18.70 0.06 -7.98
N LEU A 278 -17.99 -0.86 -8.63
CA LEU A 278 -18.59 -1.99 -9.36
C LEU A 278 -18.68 -3.26 -8.51
N GLY A 279 -17.92 -3.34 -7.42
CA GLY A 279 -17.81 -4.53 -6.58
C GLY A 279 -17.24 -5.74 -7.32
N TYR A 280 -17.40 -6.93 -6.72
CA TYR A 280 -17.06 -8.21 -7.33
C TYR A 280 -18.17 -8.63 -8.31
N TYR A 281 -18.23 -7.97 -9.47
CA TYR A 281 -19.29 -8.16 -10.47
C TYR A 281 -19.17 -9.49 -11.23
N ALA A 282 -20.26 -9.88 -11.91
CA ALA A 282 -20.25 -10.91 -12.95
C ALA A 282 -20.49 -10.24 -14.32
N LEU A 283 -19.72 -10.61 -15.34
CA LEU A 283 -19.84 -10.02 -16.68
C LEU A 283 -20.99 -10.58 -17.51
N ASP A 284 -21.66 -11.63 -17.06
CA ASP A 284 -22.93 -12.07 -17.62
C ASP A 284 -24.15 -11.39 -16.98
N ASN A 285 -23.94 -10.51 -15.99
CA ASN A 285 -24.97 -9.58 -15.53
C ASN A 285 -25.10 -8.41 -16.53
N PRO A 286 -26.29 -8.20 -17.14
CA PRO A 286 -26.49 -7.17 -18.16
C PRO A 286 -26.35 -5.73 -17.65
N GLN A 287 -26.28 -5.51 -16.33
CA GLN A 287 -26.05 -4.19 -15.74
C GLN A 287 -24.56 -3.82 -15.65
N THR A 288 -23.65 -4.79 -15.75
CA THR A 288 -22.22 -4.55 -15.50
C THR A 288 -21.57 -3.74 -16.62
N LEU A 289 -21.68 -4.21 -17.87
CA LEU A 289 -21.08 -3.55 -19.03
C LEU A 289 -21.58 -2.10 -19.25
N PRO A 290 -22.88 -1.78 -19.12
CA PRO A 290 -23.34 -0.38 -19.18
C PRO A 290 -22.66 0.53 -18.14
N ARG A 291 -22.47 0.05 -16.91
CA ARG A 291 -21.80 0.81 -15.85
C ARG A 291 -20.31 1.00 -16.12
N GLN A 292 -19.63 -0.02 -16.65
CA GLN A 292 -18.24 0.07 -17.08
C GLN A 292 -18.08 1.07 -18.24
N ILE A 293 -18.96 1.03 -19.24
CA ILE A 293 -18.99 1.99 -20.35
C ILE A 293 -19.19 3.42 -19.82
N ALA A 294 -20.11 3.62 -18.88
CA ALA A 294 -20.36 4.93 -18.29
C ALA A 294 -19.11 5.51 -17.60
N LEU A 295 -18.41 4.69 -16.79
CA LEU A 295 -17.17 5.07 -16.13
C LEU A 295 -16.05 5.35 -17.15
N ALA A 296 -15.89 4.48 -18.15
CA ALA A 296 -14.89 4.65 -19.20
C ALA A 296 -15.10 5.94 -19.99
N LYS A 297 -16.33 6.24 -20.40
CA LYS A 297 -16.70 7.50 -21.06
C LYS A 297 -16.42 8.70 -20.15
N ALA A 298 -16.77 8.62 -18.87
CA ALA A 298 -16.52 9.67 -17.88
C ALA A 298 -15.02 9.94 -17.69
N ALA A 299 -14.16 8.93 -17.82
CA ALA A 299 -12.70 9.09 -17.77
C ALA A 299 -12.07 9.58 -19.09
N GLY A 300 -12.88 9.70 -20.16
CA GLY A 300 -12.42 10.14 -21.48
C GLY A 300 -11.88 9.03 -22.39
N LEU A 301 -11.99 7.75 -22.00
CA LEU A 301 -11.58 6.63 -22.84
C LEU A 301 -12.33 6.61 -24.19
N SER A 302 -11.62 6.18 -25.23
CA SER A 302 -12.15 6.18 -26.61
C SER A 302 -12.72 4.83 -27.03
N GLY A 303 -12.41 3.74 -26.32
CA GLY A 303 -12.95 2.42 -26.61
C GLY A 303 -12.29 1.31 -25.79
N PHE A 304 -12.83 0.11 -25.91
CA PHE A 304 -12.24 -1.11 -25.32
C PHE A 304 -11.53 -1.98 -26.36
N VAL A 305 -10.47 -2.65 -25.94
CA VAL A 305 -9.82 -3.73 -26.69
C VAL A 305 -10.16 -5.04 -26.00
N PHE A 306 -11.17 -5.75 -26.49
CA PHE A 306 -11.58 -7.02 -25.89
C PHE A 306 -10.57 -8.10 -26.24
N TYR A 307 -10.11 -8.86 -25.24
CA TYR A 307 -9.46 -10.13 -25.53
C TYR A 307 -10.48 -11.10 -26.11
N THR A 308 -10.15 -11.70 -27.25
CA THR A 308 -10.93 -12.76 -27.88
C THR A 308 -10.16 -14.08 -27.84
N TYR A 309 -10.89 -15.14 -27.48
CA TYR A 309 -10.36 -16.49 -27.37
C TYR A 309 -11.03 -17.36 -28.42
N TRP A 310 -10.29 -17.66 -29.47
CA TRP A 310 -10.73 -18.49 -30.58
C TRP A 310 -9.70 -19.60 -30.76
N PHE A 311 -10.16 -20.85 -30.64
CA PHE A 311 -9.36 -22.08 -30.63
C PHE A 311 -9.95 -23.11 -31.59
N ASN A 312 -9.39 -23.24 -32.80
CA ASN A 312 -9.81 -24.24 -33.79
C ASN A 312 -11.35 -24.33 -33.95
N ARG A 313 -12.02 -23.19 -34.16
CA ARG A 313 -13.49 -23.00 -34.25
C ARG A 313 -14.28 -23.02 -32.93
N HIS A 314 -13.61 -23.21 -31.80
CA HIS A 314 -14.20 -23.07 -30.48
C HIS A 314 -13.97 -21.65 -29.94
N ARG A 315 -15.02 -20.98 -29.45
CA ARG A 315 -14.92 -19.65 -28.86
C ARG A 315 -15.13 -19.73 -27.35
N LEU A 316 -14.30 -19.03 -26.59
CA LEU A 316 -14.38 -18.97 -25.13
C LEU A 316 -14.52 -17.52 -24.66
N LEU A 317 -15.10 -17.35 -23.47
CA LEU A 317 -15.26 -16.05 -22.78
C LEU A 317 -15.95 -14.94 -23.60
N GLU A 318 -16.80 -15.30 -24.56
CA GLU A 318 -17.36 -14.35 -25.52
C GLU A 318 -18.53 -13.50 -25.00
N LYS A 319 -19.16 -13.90 -23.87
CA LYS A 319 -20.41 -13.30 -23.38
C LYS A 319 -20.39 -11.76 -23.28
N PRO A 320 -19.34 -11.10 -22.77
CA PRO A 320 -19.34 -9.63 -22.63
C PRO A 320 -19.34 -8.93 -24.00
N LEU A 321 -18.58 -9.46 -24.96
CA LEU A 321 -18.54 -8.93 -26.32
C LEU A 321 -19.86 -9.22 -27.06
N GLU A 322 -20.45 -10.41 -26.90
CA GLU A 322 -21.77 -10.70 -27.48
C GLU A 322 -22.87 -9.81 -26.88
N GLN A 323 -22.80 -9.45 -25.60
CA GLN A 323 -23.72 -8.46 -25.02
C GLN A 323 -23.58 -7.09 -25.70
N LEU A 324 -22.35 -6.64 -25.96
CA LEU A 324 -22.10 -5.39 -26.68
C LEU A 324 -22.71 -5.44 -28.08
N LEU A 325 -22.43 -6.50 -28.86
CA LEU A 325 -22.90 -6.67 -30.23
C LEU A 325 -24.43 -6.75 -30.32
N ASN A 326 -25.08 -7.43 -29.37
CA ASN A 326 -26.53 -7.65 -29.39
C ASN A 326 -27.34 -6.47 -28.85
N ASP A 327 -26.70 -5.50 -28.18
CA ASP A 327 -27.38 -4.30 -27.66
C ASP A 327 -26.79 -3.01 -28.27
N PRO A 328 -27.45 -2.42 -29.28
CA PRO A 328 -26.97 -1.18 -29.91
C PRO A 328 -27.04 0.03 -28.96
N ARG A 329 -27.72 -0.05 -27.81
CA ARG A 329 -27.74 1.01 -26.79
C ARG A 329 -26.42 1.09 -26.02
N LEU A 330 -25.63 0.01 -26.03
CA LEU A 330 -24.27 0.00 -25.49
C LEU A 330 -23.33 0.68 -26.48
N ASP A 331 -23.52 1.98 -26.66
CA ASP A 331 -22.76 2.79 -27.60
C ASP A 331 -21.34 3.05 -27.05
N PHE A 332 -20.40 2.16 -27.30
CA PHE A 332 -18.99 2.40 -27.00
C PHE A 332 -18.10 1.74 -28.05
N PRO A 333 -17.12 2.47 -28.62
CA PRO A 333 -16.24 1.89 -29.63
C PRO A 333 -15.43 0.73 -29.08
N PHE A 334 -15.14 -0.25 -29.92
CA PHE A 334 -14.31 -1.39 -29.53
C PHE A 334 -13.47 -1.94 -30.68
N CYS A 335 -12.38 -2.61 -30.36
CA CYS A 335 -11.70 -3.56 -31.25
C CYS A 335 -11.29 -4.79 -30.44
N VAL A 336 -10.57 -5.73 -31.08
CA VAL A 336 -10.21 -7.00 -30.43
C VAL A 336 -8.73 -7.34 -30.55
N MET A 337 -8.23 -8.00 -29.50
CA MET A 337 -6.93 -8.66 -29.42
C MET A 337 -7.16 -10.16 -29.36
N TRP A 338 -6.70 -10.89 -30.37
CA TRP A 338 -6.74 -12.35 -30.36
C TRP A 338 -5.63 -12.90 -29.46
N ALA A 339 -6.02 -13.41 -28.29
CA ALA A 339 -5.15 -14.15 -27.39
C ALA A 339 -4.96 -15.57 -27.95
N ASN A 340 -4.04 -15.71 -28.90
CA ASN A 340 -3.87 -16.88 -29.76
C ASN A 340 -2.86 -17.91 -29.22
N GLU A 341 -2.47 -17.81 -27.96
CA GLU A 341 -1.61 -18.78 -27.30
C GLU A 341 -2.40 -19.96 -26.74
N ASN A 342 -1.75 -21.11 -26.62
CA ASN A 342 -2.33 -22.28 -25.96
C ASN A 342 -2.79 -21.91 -24.55
N TRP A 343 -3.98 -22.38 -24.17
CA TRP A 343 -4.42 -22.21 -22.79
C TRP A 343 -3.81 -23.32 -21.94
N THR A 344 -2.94 -22.96 -21.01
CA THR A 344 -2.25 -23.92 -20.14
C THR A 344 -2.75 -23.83 -18.69
N ARG A 345 -2.61 -24.93 -17.94
CA ARG A 345 -3.01 -24.99 -16.52
C ARG A 345 -2.14 -24.13 -15.62
N ARG A 346 -0.84 -24.06 -15.93
CA ARG A 346 0.08 -23.13 -15.26
C ARG A 346 0.18 -21.86 -16.08
N TRP A 347 0.08 -20.73 -15.39
CA TRP A 347 0.22 -19.40 -15.97
C TRP A 347 1.67 -19.09 -16.38
N ASP A 348 2.63 -20.02 -16.22
CA ASP A 348 4.07 -19.82 -16.45
C ASP A 348 4.53 -19.89 -17.91
N GLY A 349 3.60 -20.07 -18.86
CA GLY A 349 3.92 -20.11 -20.28
C GLY A 349 4.72 -21.36 -20.70
N LEU A 350 4.88 -22.34 -19.81
CA LEU A 350 5.55 -23.61 -20.09
C LEU A 350 4.50 -24.70 -20.39
N GLU A 351 4.54 -25.24 -21.61
CA GLU A 351 3.53 -26.08 -22.28
C GLU A 351 3.30 -27.49 -21.69
N ARG A 352 3.49 -27.71 -20.38
CA ARG A 352 3.44 -29.08 -19.84
C ARG A 352 2.03 -29.63 -19.59
N GLU A 353 1.01 -28.77 -19.51
CA GLU A 353 -0.41 -29.17 -19.42
C GLU A 353 -1.32 -28.19 -20.18
N VAL A 354 -1.51 -28.44 -21.48
CA VAL A 354 -2.42 -27.67 -22.34
C VAL A 354 -3.87 -28.11 -22.07
N LEU A 355 -4.73 -27.15 -21.74
CA LEU A 355 -6.18 -27.33 -21.52
C LEU A 355 -6.97 -27.18 -22.82
N ILE A 356 -6.61 -26.20 -23.65
CA ILE A 356 -7.11 -26.06 -25.02
C ILE A 356 -5.96 -25.56 -25.93
N ALA A 357 -5.78 -26.25 -27.04
CA ALA A 357 -4.69 -25.98 -27.99
C ALA A 357 -5.15 -25.10 -29.15
N GLN A 358 -4.24 -24.31 -29.70
CA GLN A 358 -4.41 -23.58 -30.94
C GLN A 358 -3.52 -24.23 -32.03
N GLU A 359 -4.14 -24.90 -32.99
CA GLU A 359 -3.43 -25.78 -33.95
C GLU A 359 -3.19 -25.12 -35.31
N TYR A 360 -3.89 -24.01 -35.61
CA TYR A 360 -3.78 -23.28 -36.88
C TYR A 360 -4.05 -24.12 -38.14
N LEU A 361 -5.01 -25.04 -38.08
CA LEU A 361 -5.39 -25.88 -39.21
C LEU A 361 -5.77 -25.05 -40.46
N GLU A 362 -5.24 -25.41 -41.63
CA GLU A 362 -5.59 -24.78 -42.93
C GLU A 362 -7.10 -24.73 -43.19
N SER A 363 -7.81 -25.79 -42.80
CA SER A 363 -9.25 -25.93 -42.95
C SER A 363 -10.06 -24.89 -42.16
N ASP A 364 -9.42 -24.21 -41.22
CA ASP A 364 -10.08 -23.34 -40.26
C ASP A 364 -10.00 -21.86 -40.62
N ASP A 365 -9.15 -21.49 -41.59
CA ASP A 365 -8.96 -20.10 -42.01
C ASP A 365 -10.26 -19.40 -42.43
N ALA A 366 -11.15 -20.13 -43.10
CA ALA A 366 -12.44 -19.58 -43.53
C ALA A 366 -13.35 -19.27 -42.33
N ALA A 367 -13.34 -20.13 -41.32
CA ALA A 367 -14.11 -19.93 -40.09
C ALA A 367 -13.51 -18.81 -39.23
N LEU A 368 -12.18 -18.73 -39.15
CA LEU A 368 -11.47 -17.66 -38.45
C LEU A 368 -11.79 -16.30 -39.06
N THR A 369 -11.60 -16.15 -40.37
CA THR A 369 -11.87 -14.89 -41.07
C THR A 369 -13.35 -14.50 -40.99
N ALA A 370 -14.28 -15.45 -41.12
CA ALA A 370 -15.70 -15.19 -40.93
C ALA A 370 -16.03 -14.73 -39.48
N CYS A 371 -15.40 -15.35 -38.48
CA CYS A 371 -15.60 -14.98 -37.08
C CYS A 371 -15.23 -13.52 -36.81
N TYR A 372 -14.06 -13.07 -37.30
CA TYR A 372 -13.61 -11.69 -37.10
C TYR A 372 -14.31 -10.70 -38.03
N ALA A 373 -14.63 -11.08 -39.28
CA ALA A 373 -15.41 -10.23 -40.19
C ALA A 373 -16.79 -9.88 -39.60
N ARG A 374 -17.44 -10.82 -38.89
CA ARG A 374 -18.68 -10.55 -38.15
C ARG A 374 -18.52 -9.43 -37.13
N LEU A 375 -17.37 -9.35 -36.46
CA LEU A 375 -17.08 -8.28 -35.49
C LEU A 375 -16.84 -6.95 -36.21
N PHE A 376 -16.10 -6.99 -37.32
CA PHE A 376 -15.77 -5.79 -38.12
C PHE A 376 -17.00 -5.09 -38.69
N ALA A 377 -18.07 -5.86 -38.96
CA ALA A 377 -19.33 -5.34 -39.47
C ALA A 377 -20.09 -4.46 -38.47
N ASP A 378 -19.76 -4.48 -37.17
CA ASP A 378 -20.40 -3.60 -36.18
C ASP A 378 -19.98 -2.13 -36.43
N PRO A 379 -20.93 -1.18 -36.50
CA PRO A 379 -20.61 0.22 -36.77
C PRO A 379 -19.75 0.89 -35.67
N ARG A 380 -19.69 0.31 -34.47
CA ARG A 380 -18.85 0.78 -33.36
C ARG A 380 -17.43 0.22 -33.42
N TYR A 381 -17.14 -0.69 -34.35
CA TYR A 381 -15.81 -1.28 -34.47
C TYR A 381 -14.77 -0.22 -34.86
N ILE A 382 -13.67 -0.16 -34.11
CA ILE A 382 -12.63 0.86 -34.29
C ILE A 382 -11.87 0.58 -35.58
N ARG A 383 -11.85 1.59 -36.44
CA ARG A 383 -11.17 1.57 -37.73
C ARG A 383 -10.07 2.63 -37.76
N VAL A 384 -8.93 2.29 -38.35
CA VAL A 384 -7.80 3.20 -38.61
C VAL A 384 -7.66 3.34 -40.12
N GLN A 385 -7.72 4.57 -40.63
CA GLN A 385 -7.81 4.82 -42.09
C GLN A 385 -8.95 4.02 -42.77
N GLY A 386 -10.08 3.83 -42.08
CA GLY A 386 -11.24 3.06 -42.57
C GLY A 386 -11.10 1.53 -42.47
N ARG A 387 -9.93 1.02 -42.10
CA ARG A 387 -9.62 -0.42 -41.98
C ARG A 387 -9.87 -0.92 -40.56
N PRO A 388 -10.55 -2.07 -40.33
CA PRO A 388 -10.77 -2.62 -38.99
C PRO A 388 -9.46 -2.88 -38.26
N LEU A 389 -9.27 -2.33 -37.07
CA LEU A 389 -8.08 -2.59 -36.26
C LEU A 389 -8.18 -3.99 -35.62
N TRP A 390 -7.30 -4.91 -35.98
CA TRP A 390 -7.23 -6.26 -35.41
C TRP A 390 -5.85 -6.55 -34.84
N MET A 391 -5.78 -6.91 -33.57
CA MET A 391 -4.52 -7.17 -32.87
C MET A 391 -4.34 -8.68 -32.66
N ILE A 392 -3.12 -9.18 -32.84
CA ILE A 392 -2.74 -10.58 -32.59
C ILE A 392 -1.67 -10.62 -31.51
N TYR A 393 -1.89 -11.42 -30.46
CA TYR A 393 -1.04 -11.41 -29.28
C TYR A 393 0.35 -12.06 -29.52
N ARG A 394 0.39 -13.22 -30.17
CA ARG A 394 1.58 -14.06 -30.38
C ARG A 394 1.69 -14.52 -31.83
N VAL A 395 2.10 -13.62 -32.73
CA VAL A 395 2.18 -13.91 -34.17
C VAL A 395 3.16 -15.04 -34.50
N THR A 396 4.22 -15.20 -33.71
CA THR A 396 5.23 -16.25 -33.89
C THR A 396 4.72 -17.67 -33.72
N LEU A 397 3.56 -17.86 -33.09
CA LEU A 397 2.92 -19.16 -32.99
C LEU A 397 2.20 -19.57 -34.29
N ILE A 398 1.97 -18.62 -35.22
CA ILE A 398 1.30 -18.92 -36.49
C ILE A 398 2.30 -19.57 -37.46
N PRO A 399 2.04 -20.82 -37.92
CA PRO A 399 2.92 -21.47 -38.89
C PRO A 399 3.02 -20.67 -40.18
N ALA A 400 4.25 -20.45 -40.65
CA ALA A 400 4.53 -19.63 -41.83
C ALA A 400 3.78 -18.28 -41.82
N ALA A 401 3.81 -17.59 -40.67
CA ALA A 401 3.01 -16.41 -40.36
C ALA A 401 2.87 -15.42 -41.52
N ALA A 402 3.94 -14.99 -42.18
CA ALA A 402 3.87 -14.05 -43.30
C ALA A 402 2.94 -14.53 -44.45
N ALA A 403 3.11 -15.79 -44.88
CA ALA A 403 2.28 -16.38 -45.93
C ALA A 403 0.84 -16.58 -45.45
N ARG A 404 0.65 -16.95 -44.18
CA ARG A 404 -0.67 -17.19 -43.61
C ARG A 404 -1.48 -15.90 -43.42
N ILE A 405 -0.85 -14.84 -42.93
CA ILE A 405 -1.43 -13.49 -42.86
C ILE A 405 -1.81 -12.99 -44.26
N ALA A 406 -0.94 -13.16 -45.26
CA ALA A 406 -1.26 -12.78 -46.65
C ALA A 406 -2.47 -13.57 -47.21
N LYS A 407 -2.59 -14.86 -46.87
CA LYS A 407 -3.77 -15.68 -47.18
C LYS A 407 -5.02 -15.10 -46.52
N TRP A 408 -5.00 -14.81 -45.22
CA TRP A 408 -6.15 -14.22 -44.52
C TRP A 408 -6.56 -12.86 -45.07
N ARG A 409 -5.62 -11.97 -45.42
CA ARG A 409 -5.93 -10.69 -46.08
C ARG A 409 -6.67 -10.86 -47.41
N ARG A 410 -6.32 -11.87 -48.21
CA ARG A 410 -7.08 -12.19 -49.44
C ARG A 410 -8.49 -12.65 -49.09
N MET A 411 -8.61 -13.56 -48.12
CA MET A 411 -9.90 -14.09 -47.68
C MET A 411 -10.83 -13.01 -47.12
N PHE A 412 -10.32 -12.05 -46.32
CA PHE A 412 -11.12 -10.93 -45.85
C PHE A 412 -11.67 -10.09 -47.01
N ARG A 413 -10.82 -9.78 -48.01
CA ARG A 413 -11.24 -8.98 -49.17
C ARG A 413 -12.23 -9.72 -50.07
N GLU A 414 -11.93 -10.98 -50.39
CA GLU A 414 -12.69 -11.78 -51.37
C GLU A 414 -14.00 -12.34 -50.78
N LEU A 415 -13.99 -12.77 -49.51
CA LEU A 415 -15.14 -13.45 -48.90
C LEU A 415 -16.02 -12.50 -48.07
N HIS A 416 -15.44 -11.42 -47.52
CA HIS A 416 -16.11 -10.58 -46.53
C HIS A 416 -16.11 -9.09 -46.88
N ASN A 417 -15.48 -8.69 -47.99
CA ASN A 417 -15.32 -7.28 -48.39
C ASN A 417 -14.71 -6.39 -47.29
N GLU A 418 -13.74 -6.95 -46.54
CA GLU A 418 -13.01 -6.25 -45.47
C GLU A 418 -11.51 -6.24 -45.75
N ASP A 419 -10.81 -5.24 -45.22
CA ASP A 419 -9.35 -5.14 -45.27
C ASP A 419 -8.80 -4.69 -43.90
N PRO A 420 -8.61 -5.63 -42.95
CA PRO A 420 -8.19 -5.27 -41.60
C PRO A 420 -6.76 -4.71 -41.55
N MET A 421 -6.58 -3.75 -40.65
CA MET A 421 -5.30 -3.27 -40.13
C MET A 421 -4.82 -4.28 -39.09
N ILE A 422 -3.90 -5.17 -39.47
CA ILE A 422 -3.44 -6.29 -38.63
C ILE A 422 -2.13 -5.88 -37.95
N ILE A 423 -2.12 -5.85 -36.63
CA ILE A 423 -0.94 -5.54 -35.82
C ILE A 423 -0.61 -6.63 -34.82
N MET A 424 0.65 -6.69 -34.39
CA MET A 424 1.10 -7.61 -33.34
C MET A 424 1.26 -6.93 -31.99
N ALA A 425 1.01 -7.65 -30.90
CA ALA A 425 1.51 -7.24 -29.59
C ALA A 425 3.01 -7.50 -29.49
N GLN A 426 3.73 -6.58 -28.85
CA GLN A 426 5.15 -6.76 -28.52
C GLN A 426 5.29 -7.59 -27.25
N SER A 427 5.20 -8.91 -27.39
CA SER A 427 5.27 -9.88 -26.29
C SER A 427 6.47 -10.83 -26.43
N LEU A 428 7.05 -11.25 -25.29
CA LEU A 428 8.02 -12.36 -25.18
C LEU A 428 9.22 -12.35 -26.15
N GLY A 429 9.74 -11.17 -26.50
CA GLY A 429 10.95 -11.03 -27.32
C GLY A 429 10.71 -10.75 -28.81
N ASP A 430 9.45 -10.81 -29.26
CA ASP A 430 9.07 -10.52 -30.65
C ASP A 430 8.51 -9.09 -30.76
N TYR A 431 9.23 -8.22 -31.48
CA TYR A 431 8.92 -6.78 -31.50
C TYR A 431 8.68 -6.21 -32.90
N ASP A 432 9.34 -6.75 -33.93
CA ASP A 432 9.27 -6.21 -35.30
C ASP A 432 8.14 -6.88 -36.10
N PRO A 433 7.14 -6.11 -36.57
CA PRO A 433 6.05 -6.61 -37.41
C PRO A 433 6.45 -6.89 -38.87
N ALA A 434 7.54 -6.32 -39.38
CA ALA A 434 7.90 -6.35 -40.79
C ALA A 434 8.10 -7.78 -41.35
N PRO A 435 8.77 -8.72 -40.67
CA PRO A 435 8.94 -10.09 -41.14
C PRO A 435 7.62 -10.85 -41.41
N TYR A 436 6.52 -10.39 -40.81
CA TYR A 436 5.21 -11.04 -40.89
C TYR A 436 4.23 -10.32 -41.84
N GLY A 437 4.64 -9.20 -42.46
CA GLY A 437 3.76 -8.41 -43.35
C GLY A 437 2.59 -7.73 -42.61
N LEU A 438 2.81 -7.34 -41.36
CA LEU A 438 1.83 -6.66 -40.51
C LEU A 438 1.92 -5.14 -40.67
N ASP A 439 0.82 -4.44 -40.36
CA ASP A 439 0.73 -2.99 -40.53
C ASP A 439 1.40 -2.19 -39.40
N GLY A 440 1.84 -2.85 -38.33
CA GLY A 440 2.46 -2.23 -37.17
C GLY A 440 2.44 -3.14 -35.94
N ALA A 441 2.77 -2.54 -34.80
CA ALA A 441 2.77 -3.22 -33.51
C ALA A 441 2.09 -2.39 -32.41
N VAL A 442 1.74 -3.03 -31.29
CA VAL A 442 1.32 -2.38 -30.05
C VAL A 442 2.22 -2.84 -28.92
N GLU A 443 2.70 -1.91 -28.10
CA GLU A 443 3.53 -2.23 -26.94
C GLU A 443 2.71 -3.00 -25.90
N PHE A 444 3.33 -3.92 -25.17
CA PHE A 444 2.64 -4.73 -24.16
C PHE A 444 3.43 -4.77 -22.84
N PRO A 445 3.47 -3.65 -22.08
CA PRO A 445 4.12 -3.59 -20.78
C PRO A 445 3.38 -4.48 -19.76
N PRO A 446 4.06 -4.90 -18.67
CA PRO A 446 5.39 -4.42 -18.24
C PRO A 446 6.58 -5.26 -18.70
N HIS A 447 6.37 -6.49 -19.18
CA HIS A 447 7.43 -7.50 -19.31
C HIS A 447 8.65 -7.05 -20.13
N LYS A 448 8.43 -6.40 -21.28
CA LYS A 448 9.51 -5.84 -22.11
C LYS A 448 10.28 -4.76 -21.36
N LEU A 449 9.58 -3.84 -20.70
CA LEU A 449 10.18 -2.69 -20.03
C LEU A 449 10.90 -3.08 -18.72
N SER A 450 10.39 -4.08 -18.01
CA SER A 450 11.00 -4.57 -16.77
C SER A 450 12.36 -5.25 -16.99
N GLN A 451 12.65 -5.74 -18.19
CA GLN A 451 13.97 -6.30 -18.52
C GLN A 451 15.08 -5.25 -18.45
N GLU A 452 14.76 -3.98 -18.71
CA GLU A 452 15.68 -2.85 -18.66
C GLU A 452 15.49 -1.95 -17.42
N THR A 453 14.72 -2.40 -16.44
CA THR A 453 14.42 -1.64 -15.22
C THR A 453 15.06 -2.32 -14.01
N GLU A 454 15.74 -1.56 -13.17
CA GLU A 454 16.41 -2.08 -11.97
C GLU A 454 15.41 -2.71 -10.98
N ARG A 455 15.89 -3.71 -10.24
CA ARG A 455 15.10 -4.43 -9.22
C ARG A 455 15.28 -3.79 -7.85
N LEU A 456 14.20 -3.67 -7.09
CA LEU A 456 14.19 -3.17 -5.72
C LEU A 456 14.35 -4.27 -4.67
N ASN A 457 14.39 -5.55 -5.05
CA ASN A 457 14.33 -6.69 -4.12
C ASN A 457 15.29 -6.60 -2.92
N GLY A 458 16.51 -6.10 -3.11
CA GLY A 458 17.51 -5.99 -2.04
C GLY A 458 17.24 -4.90 -0.98
N THR A 459 16.27 -4.02 -1.22
CA THR A 459 15.91 -2.92 -0.30
C THR A 459 14.56 -3.14 0.38
N LEU A 460 13.86 -4.24 0.06
CA LEU A 460 12.53 -4.53 0.59
C LEU A 460 12.60 -5.02 2.04
N ASP A 461 11.66 -4.56 2.85
CA ASP A 461 11.35 -5.11 4.16
C ASP A 461 10.32 -6.24 4.01
N LEU A 462 10.79 -7.49 3.98
CA LEU A 462 9.95 -8.66 3.68
C LEU A 462 9.07 -9.05 4.87
N LEU A 463 7.79 -9.26 4.59
CA LEU A 463 6.80 -9.84 5.52
C LEU A 463 6.65 -11.35 5.30
N ASP A 464 6.95 -11.81 4.08
CA ASP A 464 6.90 -13.20 3.66
C ASP A 464 8.33 -13.67 3.32
N PRO A 465 8.92 -14.60 4.11
CA PRO A 465 10.27 -15.09 3.88
C PRO A 465 10.39 -15.94 2.60
N ASP A 466 9.29 -16.47 2.05
CA ASP A 466 9.28 -17.28 0.83
C ASP A 466 9.10 -16.45 -0.45
N PHE A 467 9.02 -15.11 -0.32
CA PHE A 467 8.82 -14.20 -1.44
C PHE A 467 10.02 -14.19 -2.41
N SER A 468 9.77 -14.51 -3.68
CA SER A 468 10.79 -14.60 -4.72
C SER A 468 10.45 -13.86 -6.02
N ALA A 469 9.38 -13.05 -6.03
CA ALA A 469 8.95 -12.27 -7.18
C ALA A 469 9.97 -11.17 -7.52
N THR A 470 9.96 -10.68 -8.75
CA THR A 470 10.76 -9.51 -9.12
C THR A 470 9.99 -8.23 -8.86
N VAL A 471 10.57 -7.31 -8.09
CA VAL A 471 9.95 -6.02 -7.77
C VAL A 471 10.73 -4.91 -8.45
N HIS A 472 10.04 -4.05 -9.19
CA HIS A 472 10.61 -2.91 -9.91
C HIS A 472 9.94 -1.61 -9.47
N ASP A 473 10.66 -0.49 -9.54
CA ASP A 473 10.07 0.82 -9.31
C ASP A 473 9.19 1.24 -10.50
N TYR A 474 7.97 1.70 -10.23
CA TYR A 474 7.01 2.12 -11.25
C TYR A 474 7.49 3.34 -12.05
N GLU A 475 8.11 4.33 -11.38
CA GLU A 475 8.59 5.54 -12.05
C GLU A 475 9.80 5.23 -12.93
N ALA A 476 10.71 4.37 -12.47
CA ALA A 476 11.82 3.88 -13.27
C ALA A 476 11.34 3.16 -14.54
N LEU A 477 10.30 2.31 -14.43
CA LEU A 477 9.70 1.65 -15.60
C LEU A 477 9.10 2.68 -16.58
N ALA A 478 8.40 3.69 -16.08
CA ALA A 478 7.88 4.78 -16.90
C ALA A 478 9.00 5.54 -17.63
N GLN A 479 10.13 5.82 -16.97
CA GLN A 479 11.28 6.45 -17.64
C GLN A 479 11.90 5.54 -18.71
N THR A 480 12.01 4.23 -18.44
CA THR A 480 12.48 3.27 -19.45
C THR A 480 11.57 3.28 -20.68
N SER A 481 10.24 3.27 -20.50
CA SER A 481 9.28 3.39 -21.61
C SER A 481 9.50 4.63 -22.48
N LEU A 482 9.88 5.75 -21.86
CA LEU A 482 10.03 7.06 -22.52
C LEU A 482 11.40 7.23 -23.18
N ARG A 483 12.42 6.51 -22.71
CA ARG A 483 13.79 6.55 -23.22
C ARG A 483 13.97 5.67 -24.46
N ILE A 484 13.19 4.59 -24.58
CA ILE A 484 13.26 3.71 -25.76
C ILE A 484 12.93 4.53 -27.01
N PRO A 485 13.83 4.57 -28.01
CA PRO A 485 13.60 5.35 -29.22
C PRO A 485 12.40 4.78 -30.02
N PRO A 486 11.68 5.63 -30.78
CA PRO A 486 10.68 5.15 -31.73
C PRO A 486 11.29 4.13 -32.70
N PRO A 487 10.61 3.00 -32.97
CA PRO A 487 11.07 2.05 -33.98
C PRO A 487 10.79 2.56 -35.40
N ASP A 488 11.35 1.90 -36.40
CA ASP A 488 11.16 2.20 -37.84
C ASP A 488 9.80 1.73 -38.41
N TYR A 489 8.94 1.15 -37.57
CA TYR A 489 7.59 0.70 -37.93
C TYR A 489 6.52 1.42 -37.09
N PRO A 490 5.26 1.50 -37.57
CA PRO A 490 4.16 2.08 -36.80
C PRO A 490 3.94 1.35 -35.47
N LEU A 491 4.00 2.08 -34.36
CA LEU A 491 3.86 1.55 -33.01
C LEU A 491 2.77 2.30 -32.24
N ILE A 492 1.81 1.57 -31.67
CA ILE A 492 0.91 2.08 -30.62
C ILE A 492 1.62 1.87 -29.27
N LYS A 493 1.92 2.96 -28.55
CA LYS A 493 2.47 2.87 -27.18
C LYS A 493 1.38 2.48 -26.19
N THR A 494 1.77 1.77 -25.14
CA THR A 494 0.86 1.28 -24.10
C THR A 494 1.35 1.69 -22.72
N ILE A 495 0.43 2.09 -21.85
CA ILE A 495 0.69 2.38 -20.43
C ILE A 495 0.06 1.33 -19.53
N VAL A 496 0.56 1.17 -18.30
CA VAL A 496 -0.07 0.40 -17.22
C VAL A 496 -0.34 1.32 -16.01
N PRO A 497 -1.50 1.25 -15.32
CA PRO A 497 -1.75 2.00 -14.09
C PRO A 497 -0.95 1.44 -12.90
N GLY A 498 -0.57 0.18 -12.98
CA GLY A 498 0.20 -0.58 -12.02
C GLY A 498 0.37 -2.00 -12.56
N TRP A 499 1.13 -2.83 -11.86
CA TRP A 499 1.19 -4.26 -12.14
C TRP A 499 1.61 -5.02 -10.89
N ASP A 500 0.86 -6.04 -10.55
CA ASP A 500 1.12 -6.96 -9.46
C ASP A 500 0.33 -8.25 -9.72
N ASN A 501 1.02 -9.27 -10.23
CA ASN A 501 0.42 -10.57 -10.48
C ASN A 501 0.67 -11.58 -9.34
N ASP A 502 0.97 -11.12 -8.12
CA ASP A 502 0.99 -11.97 -6.91
C ASP A 502 -0.31 -12.78 -6.73
N PRO A 503 -1.52 -12.26 -6.99
CA PRO A 503 -2.75 -13.04 -6.85
C PRO A 503 -2.77 -14.33 -7.71
N ARG A 504 -2.10 -14.31 -8.87
CA ARG A 504 -1.97 -15.50 -9.77
C ARG A 504 -0.71 -16.33 -9.48
N ARG A 505 0.31 -15.75 -8.85
CA ARG A 505 1.68 -16.32 -8.77
C ARG A 505 2.17 -16.64 -7.37
N GLU A 506 1.48 -16.16 -6.34
CA GLU A 506 1.71 -16.46 -4.92
C GLU A 506 3.19 -16.30 -4.52
N GLY A 507 3.69 -15.07 -4.61
CA GLY A 507 5.05 -14.72 -4.22
C GLY A 507 6.12 -14.90 -5.30
N LYS A 508 5.75 -15.34 -6.52
CA LYS A 508 6.70 -15.68 -7.61
C LYS A 508 6.53 -14.86 -8.89
N GLY A 509 5.76 -13.78 -8.82
CA GLY A 509 5.37 -12.97 -9.96
C GLY A 509 6.31 -11.80 -10.28
N LEU A 510 5.70 -10.72 -10.76
CA LEU A 510 6.32 -9.42 -10.99
C LEU A 510 5.44 -8.34 -10.33
N VAL A 511 6.08 -7.39 -9.66
CA VAL A 511 5.41 -6.26 -8.99
C VAL A 511 6.05 -4.94 -9.41
N LEU A 512 5.22 -3.96 -9.76
CA LEU A 512 5.59 -2.56 -9.91
C LEU A 512 5.25 -1.80 -8.63
N HIS A 513 6.27 -1.54 -7.84
CA HIS A 513 6.14 -0.85 -6.56
C HIS A 513 6.12 0.67 -6.74
N GLY A 514 5.37 1.37 -5.89
CA GLY A 514 5.32 2.83 -5.87
C GLY A 514 4.47 3.47 -6.97
N ALA A 515 3.56 2.72 -7.60
CA ALA A 515 2.57 3.25 -8.54
C ALA A 515 1.58 4.19 -7.82
N THR A 516 1.37 5.39 -8.36
CA THR A 516 0.40 6.37 -7.86
C THR A 516 -0.34 7.03 -9.03
N PRO A 517 -1.55 7.58 -8.82
CA PRO A 517 -2.28 8.30 -9.86
C PRO A 517 -1.48 9.45 -10.50
N ASP A 518 -0.68 10.18 -9.70
CA ASP A 518 0.14 11.30 -10.18
C ASP A 518 1.27 10.83 -11.10
N LYS A 519 1.98 9.75 -10.72
CA LYS A 519 3.04 9.16 -11.56
C LYS A 519 2.46 8.58 -12.85
N TYR A 520 1.30 7.92 -12.76
CA TYR A 520 0.57 7.44 -13.92
C TYR A 520 0.15 8.59 -14.86
N GLN A 521 -0.41 9.67 -14.32
CA GLN A 521 -0.78 10.84 -15.11
C GLN A 521 0.44 11.44 -15.83
N ALA A 522 1.54 11.64 -15.12
CA ALA A 522 2.76 12.21 -15.68
C ALA A 522 3.34 11.35 -16.81
N TRP A 523 3.26 10.01 -16.69
CA TRP A 523 3.66 9.11 -17.77
C TRP A 523 2.70 9.20 -18.96
N LEU A 524 1.38 9.19 -18.71
CA LEU A 524 0.37 9.27 -19.77
C LEU A 524 0.45 10.58 -20.55
N GLU A 525 0.64 11.72 -19.89
CA GLU A 525 0.81 13.03 -20.53
C GLU A 525 1.99 13.02 -21.52
N LYS A 526 3.12 12.45 -21.13
CA LYS A 526 4.29 12.32 -22.00
C LYS A 526 4.04 11.37 -23.19
N LEU A 527 3.28 10.29 -22.99
CA LEU A 527 2.87 9.41 -24.08
C LEU A 527 1.88 10.09 -25.03
N VAL A 528 0.98 10.94 -24.53
CA VAL A 528 0.10 11.77 -25.37
C VAL A 528 0.94 12.69 -26.25
N ASP A 529 1.93 13.37 -25.69
CA ASP A 529 2.86 14.22 -26.44
C ASP A 529 3.68 13.41 -27.47
N TYR A 530 4.07 12.18 -27.13
CA TYR A 530 4.73 11.25 -28.05
C TYR A 530 3.85 10.98 -29.28
N THR A 531 2.56 10.66 -29.09
CA THR A 531 1.67 10.37 -30.23
C THR A 531 1.45 11.56 -31.15
N ALA A 532 1.60 12.80 -30.66
CA ALA A 532 1.52 13.98 -31.50
C ALA A 532 2.69 14.06 -32.51
N LYS A 533 3.85 13.50 -32.15
CA LYS A 533 5.06 13.44 -33.00
C LYS A 533 5.14 12.15 -33.82
N HIS A 534 4.61 11.07 -33.28
CA HIS A 534 4.66 9.72 -33.87
C HIS A 534 3.24 9.13 -33.96
N PRO A 535 2.36 9.69 -34.82
CA PRO A 535 1.01 9.19 -34.96
C PRO A 535 1.00 7.82 -35.64
N PHE A 536 0.20 6.88 -35.12
CA PHE A 536 0.00 5.57 -35.71
C PHE A 536 -0.90 5.70 -36.94
N HIS A 537 -0.32 5.58 -38.14
CA HIS A 537 -1.02 5.78 -39.42
C HIS A 537 -1.79 7.11 -39.52
N GLY A 538 -1.22 8.17 -38.93
CA GLY A 538 -1.81 9.51 -38.89
C GLY A 538 -2.78 9.76 -37.73
N GLU A 539 -3.06 8.74 -36.92
CA GLU A 539 -3.92 8.85 -35.74
C GLU A 539 -3.13 8.85 -34.42
N ARG A 540 -3.56 9.67 -33.47
CA ARG A 540 -2.97 9.72 -32.12
C ARG A 540 -3.63 8.66 -31.25
N ILE A 541 -3.10 7.44 -31.25
CA ILE A 541 -3.65 6.28 -30.53
C ILE A 541 -2.67 5.79 -29.48
N LEU A 542 -3.18 5.52 -28.29
CA LEU A 542 -2.51 4.85 -27.19
C LEU A 542 -3.38 3.68 -26.70
N CYS A 543 -2.74 2.71 -26.06
CA CYS A 543 -3.44 1.70 -25.27
C CYS A 543 -3.13 1.85 -23.77
N VAL A 544 -4.02 1.34 -22.92
CA VAL A 544 -3.76 1.12 -21.49
C VAL A 544 -4.06 -0.33 -21.16
N ASN A 545 -3.10 -0.99 -20.50
CA ASN A 545 -3.25 -2.30 -19.90
C ASN A 545 -3.49 -2.10 -18.39
N ALA A 546 -4.71 -2.13 -17.89
CA ALA A 546 -5.98 -2.41 -18.57
C ALA A 546 -7.16 -1.66 -17.92
N TRP A 547 -8.37 -1.90 -18.45
CA TRP A 547 -9.61 -1.56 -17.78
C TRP A 547 -9.75 -2.32 -16.46
N ASN A 548 -9.64 -3.65 -16.48
CA ASN A 548 -10.06 -4.53 -15.39
C ASN A 548 -9.17 -5.77 -15.15
N GLU A 549 -7.86 -5.75 -15.40
CA GLU A 549 -6.97 -6.88 -15.05
C GLU A 549 -6.61 -6.89 -13.56
N TRP A 550 -7.61 -7.19 -12.73
CA TRP A 550 -7.50 -7.14 -11.26
C TRP A 550 -6.44 -8.09 -10.69
N ALA A 551 -6.34 -9.32 -11.19
CA ALA A 551 -5.39 -10.30 -10.66
C ALA A 551 -3.93 -10.04 -11.11
N GLU A 552 -3.73 -9.07 -12.00
CA GLU A 552 -2.41 -8.54 -12.37
C GLU A 552 -2.21 -7.11 -11.87
N GLY A 553 -3.10 -6.57 -11.03
CA GLY A 553 -2.98 -5.23 -10.48
C GLY A 553 -3.02 -4.10 -11.54
N ALA A 554 -3.44 -4.42 -12.77
CA ALA A 554 -3.42 -3.56 -13.94
C ALA A 554 -4.83 -3.14 -14.32
N PHE A 555 -5.44 -2.25 -13.53
CA PHE A 555 -6.82 -1.84 -13.72
C PHE A 555 -7.02 -0.33 -13.53
N LEU A 556 -7.97 0.23 -14.28
CA LEU A 556 -8.45 1.60 -14.13
C LEU A 556 -9.72 1.67 -13.27
N GLU A 557 -10.41 0.55 -13.09
CA GLU A 557 -11.62 0.50 -12.27
C GLU A 557 -11.37 0.98 -10.83
N PRO A 558 -12.34 1.69 -10.20
CA PRO A 558 -12.14 2.21 -8.86
C PRO A 558 -11.97 1.13 -7.79
N ASP A 559 -10.99 1.35 -6.91
CA ASP A 559 -10.78 0.54 -5.70
C ASP A 559 -11.00 1.38 -4.43
N ILE A 560 -10.95 0.74 -3.26
CA ILE A 560 -11.15 1.42 -1.98
C ILE A 560 -9.96 2.31 -1.56
N HIS A 561 -8.79 2.12 -2.16
CA HIS A 561 -7.56 2.79 -1.76
C HIS A 561 -7.34 4.12 -2.50
N PHE A 562 -7.54 4.11 -3.81
CA PHE A 562 -7.40 5.27 -4.70
C PHE A 562 -8.75 5.84 -5.18
N GLY A 563 -9.86 5.13 -4.96
CA GLY A 563 -11.15 5.56 -5.49
C GLY A 563 -11.09 5.63 -7.02
N ALA A 564 -11.58 6.72 -7.60
CA ALA A 564 -11.54 6.99 -9.03
C ALA A 564 -10.31 7.80 -9.49
N ALA A 565 -9.27 7.92 -8.66
CA ALA A 565 -8.13 8.79 -8.95
C ALA A 565 -7.40 8.43 -10.25
N PHE A 566 -7.26 7.14 -10.60
CA PHE A 566 -6.69 6.71 -11.88
C PHE A 566 -7.55 7.14 -13.08
N LEU A 567 -8.89 7.03 -12.99
CA LEU A 567 -9.81 7.52 -14.03
C LEU A 567 -9.70 9.04 -14.20
N ASN A 568 -9.65 9.79 -13.09
CA ASN A 568 -9.51 11.23 -13.13
C ASN A 568 -8.15 11.64 -13.71
N ALA A 569 -7.07 10.95 -13.35
CA ALA A 569 -5.74 11.11 -13.93
C ALA A 569 -5.75 10.85 -15.44
N THR A 570 -6.42 9.78 -15.89
CA THR A 570 -6.63 9.50 -17.33
C THR A 570 -7.31 10.67 -18.02
N GLY A 571 -8.42 11.17 -17.46
CA GLY A 571 -9.15 12.32 -18.01
C GLY A 571 -8.31 13.60 -18.10
N ARG A 572 -7.54 13.91 -17.04
CA ARG A 572 -6.64 15.08 -16.99
C ARG A 572 -5.53 15.00 -18.05
N ALA A 573 -4.96 13.83 -18.28
CA ALA A 573 -3.90 13.65 -19.26
C ALA A 573 -4.43 13.75 -20.71
N LEU A 574 -5.56 13.10 -20.99
CA LEU A 574 -6.13 12.98 -22.33
C LEU A 574 -6.81 14.25 -22.84
N CYS A 575 -7.40 15.03 -21.94
CA CYS A 575 -8.13 16.22 -22.34
C CYS A 575 -7.23 17.45 -22.26
N GLU A 576 -7.46 18.41 -23.16
CA GLU A 576 -6.99 19.76 -22.93
C GLU A 576 -7.54 20.17 -21.55
N ARG A 577 -6.65 20.61 -20.64
CA ARG A 577 -7.13 21.35 -19.49
C ARG A 577 -8.02 22.42 -20.09
N ALA A 578 -9.30 22.44 -19.74
CA ALA A 578 -10.03 23.66 -19.90
C ALA A 578 -9.12 24.71 -19.27
N THR A 579 -8.60 25.64 -20.06
CA THR A 579 -7.95 26.83 -19.55
C THR A 579 -9.06 27.66 -18.92
N THR A 580 -9.70 27.10 -17.90
CA THR A 580 -10.38 27.79 -16.86
C THR A 580 -9.29 28.15 -15.84
N GLU A 581 -8.31 28.95 -16.26
CA GLU A 581 -8.31 30.24 -15.60
C GLU A 581 -9.71 30.79 -15.86
N PHE A 582 -10.60 30.71 -14.87
CA PHE A 582 -11.69 31.67 -14.83
C PHE A 582 -11.03 33.04 -14.59
N SER A 583 -10.33 33.55 -15.60
CA SER A 583 -9.98 34.97 -15.73
C SER A 583 -11.22 35.77 -16.13
N ALA A 584 -12.26 35.09 -16.62
CA ALA A 584 -13.60 35.65 -16.77
C ALA A 584 -14.20 35.90 -15.38
N GLY A 585 -13.92 37.08 -14.84
CA GLY A 585 -14.66 37.60 -13.70
C GLY A 585 -16.15 37.69 -14.02
N ILE A 586 -16.99 37.61 -12.99
CA ILE A 586 -18.44 37.80 -13.15
C ILE A 586 -18.70 39.30 -13.30
N LEU A 587 -19.31 39.71 -14.41
CA LEU A 587 -19.85 41.07 -14.58
C LEU A 587 -21.26 41.13 -13.99
N LEU A 588 -21.42 41.92 -12.94
CA LEU A 588 -22.71 42.24 -12.34
C LEU A 588 -23.16 43.63 -12.82
N ILE A 589 -24.36 43.70 -13.40
CA ILE A 589 -24.92 44.93 -13.96
C ILE A 589 -26.00 45.45 -13.02
N GLY A 590 -25.86 46.70 -12.58
CA GLY A 590 -26.79 47.41 -11.71
C GLY A 590 -27.25 48.73 -12.30
N HIS A 591 -28.29 49.31 -11.70
CA HIS A 591 -28.78 50.65 -12.09
C HIS A 591 -27.89 51.74 -11.46
N ASP A 592 -28.48 52.77 -10.88
CA ASP A 592 -27.81 53.76 -10.05
C ASP A 592 -27.37 53.16 -8.70
N ALA A 593 -26.43 53.82 -8.02
CA ALA A 593 -25.98 53.43 -6.69
C ALA A 593 -26.84 54.05 -5.55
N HIS A 594 -28.15 54.27 -5.75
CA HIS A 594 -29.05 54.69 -4.67
C HIS A 594 -29.54 53.48 -3.85
N PRO A 595 -29.81 53.66 -2.55
CA PRO A 595 -30.16 52.58 -1.64
C PRO A 595 -31.58 52.06 -1.87
N HIS A 596 -31.76 51.25 -2.92
CA HIS A 596 -32.96 50.46 -3.17
C HIS A 596 -32.66 48.96 -2.98
N GLY A 597 -33.72 48.15 -2.84
CA GLY A 597 -33.58 46.72 -2.53
C GLY A 597 -32.75 45.94 -3.55
N ALA A 598 -32.88 46.25 -4.85
CA ALA A 598 -32.12 45.58 -5.91
C ALA A 598 -30.62 45.88 -5.85
N GLN A 599 -30.24 47.11 -5.51
CA GLN A 599 -28.86 47.56 -5.37
C GLN A 599 -28.19 46.95 -4.15
N LEU A 600 -28.89 46.90 -3.01
CA LEU A 600 -28.39 46.22 -1.82
C LEU A 600 -28.20 44.71 -2.06
N LEU A 601 -29.14 44.09 -2.78
CA LEU A 601 -29.01 42.69 -3.20
C LEU A 601 -27.81 42.47 -4.12
N LEU A 602 -27.63 43.32 -5.14
CA LEU A 602 -26.50 43.25 -6.07
C LEU A 602 -25.16 43.36 -5.33
N LEU A 603 -25.06 44.31 -4.39
CA LEU A 603 -23.89 44.49 -3.53
C LEU A 603 -23.62 43.25 -2.66
N HIS A 604 -24.65 42.63 -2.08
CA HIS A 604 -24.50 41.40 -1.30
C HIS A 604 -24.07 40.21 -2.15
N ILE A 605 -24.62 40.06 -3.36
CA ILE A 605 -24.20 39.03 -4.31
C ILE A 605 -22.72 39.22 -4.64
N ALA A 606 -22.30 40.44 -4.99
CA ALA A 606 -20.90 40.77 -5.29
C ALA A 606 -19.96 40.42 -4.12
N ARG A 607 -20.32 40.79 -2.89
CA ARG A 607 -19.55 40.46 -1.69
C ARG A 607 -19.46 38.96 -1.45
N HIS A 608 -20.56 38.23 -1.61
CA HIS A 608 -20.57 36.79 -1.39
C HIS A 608 -19.67 36.06 -2.40
N LEU A 609 -19.81 36.40 -3.70
CA LEU A 609 -18.98 35.83 -4.77
C LEU A 609 -17.48 36.08 -4.53
N ARG A 610 -17.10 37.28 -4.09
CA ARG A 610 -15.70 37.63 -3.84
C ARG A 610 -15.17 37.01 -2.55
N HIS A 611 -15.85 37.20 -1.42
CA HIS A 611 -15.32 36.84 -0.11
C HIS A 611 -15.47 35.36 0.24
N GLN A 612 -16.55 34.71 -0.19
CA GLN A 612 -16.79 33.30 0.12
C GLN A 612 -16.18 32.37 -0.92
N TRP A 613 -16.24 32.76 -2.20
CA TRP A 613 -15.85 31.89 -3.31
C TRP A 613 -14.59 32.33 -4.06
N GLY A 614 -13.98 33.46 -3.68
CA GLY A 614 -12.74 33.94 -4.30
C GLY A 614 -12.88 34.34 -5.77
N ILE A 615 -14.12 34.58 -6.24
CA ILE A 615 -14.39 34.90 -7.64
C ILE A 615 -14.06 36.37 -7.91
N LYS A 616 -13.36 36.65 -9.03
CA LYS A 616 -13.16 38.02 -9.50
C LYS A 616 -14.49 38.60 -9.97
N VAL A 617 -14.90 39.74 -9.43
CA VAL A 617 -16.17 40.41 -9.77
C VAL A 617 -15.87 41.76 -10.41
N HIS A 618 -16.61 42.10 -11.47
CA HIS A 618 -16.68 43.43 -12.07
C HIS A 618 -18.10 43.96 -11.93
N LEU A 619 -18.26 45.25 -11.68
CA LEU A 619 -19.56 45.90 -11.56
C LEU A 619 -19.71 46.97 -12.64
N LEU A 620 -20.84 46.96 -13.34
CA LEU A 620 -21.24 48.05 -14.25
C LEU A 620 -22.52 48.68 -13.72
N LEU A 621 -22.47 49.96 -13.36
CA LEU A 621 -23.62 50.71 -12.85
C LEU A 621 -24.05 51.76 -13.87
N LEU A 622 -25.37 51.95 -14.03
CA LEU A 622 -25.96 52.98 -14.91
C LEU A 622 -25.84 54.40 -14.34
N GLY A 623 -25.58 54.56 -13.04
CA GLY A 623 -25.47 55.89 -12.42
C GLY A 623 -24.82 55.89 -11.04
N VAL A 624 -24.46 57.08 -10.57
CA VAL A 624 -23.86 57.28 -9.24
C VAL A 624 -24.92 57.32 -8.13
N GLY A 625 -24.50 57.27 -6.88
CA GLY A 625 -25.37 57.36 -5.71
C GLY A 625 -24.63 57.04 -4.39
N PRO A 626 -25.31 57.14 -3.23
CA PRO A 626 -24.69 56.96 -1.91
C PRO A 626 -23.99 55.60 -1.67
N LEU A 627 -24.38 54.54 -2.37
CA LEU A 627 -23.77 53.21 -2.26
C LEU A 627 -22.50 53.03 -3.12
N LEU A 628 -22.06 54.06 -3.85
CA LEU A 628 -20.94 53.93 -4.77
C LEU A 628 -19.63 53.54 -4.07
N GLY A 629 -19.35 54.10 -2.89
CA GLY A 629 -18.21 53.70 -2.05
C GLY A 629 -18.24 52.20 -1.70
N PRO A 630 -19.33 51.69 -1.09
CA PRO A 630 -19.52 50.26 -0.85
C PRO A 630 -19.33 49.36 -2.07
N TYR A 631 -19.73 49.78 -3.26
CA TYR A 631 -19.49 49.03 -4.50
C TYR A 631 -18.00 48.99 -4.89
N TYR A 632 -17.28 50.11 -4.80
CA TYR A 632 -15.83 50.18 -5.05
C TYR A 632 -15.01 49.37 -4.06
N GLU A 633 -15.43 49.32 -2.79
CA GLU A 633 -14.81 48.44 -1.79
C GLU A 633 -14.98 46.96 -2.16
N THR A 634 -16.08 46.63 -2.87
CA THR A 634 -16.47 45.25 -3.17
C THR A 634 -15.89 44.73 -4.48
N ALA A 635 -15.75 45.53 -5.54
CA ALA A 635 -15.22 45.09 -6.83
C ALA A 635 -14.74 46.26 -7.71
N ASP A 636 -14.12 45.96 -8.85
CA ASP A 636 -13.83 46.99 -9.86
C ASP A 636 -15.16 47.49 -10.46
N VAL A 637 -15.47 48.78 -10.29
CA VAL A 637 -16.74 49.38 -10.76
C VAL A 637 -16.49 50.31 -11.96
N ALA A 638 -17.24 50.10 -13.03
CA ALA A 638 -17.41 51.02 -14.14
C ALA A 638 -18.78 51.69 -14.07
N ILE A 639 -18.84 52.99 -14.37
CA ILE A 639 -20.09 53.72 -14.53
C ILE A 639 -20.36 53.90 -16.02
N ALA A 640 -21.47 53.35 -16.51
CA ALA A 640 -21.96 53.62 -17.85
C ALA A 640 -22.52 55.05 -17.85
N TYR A 641 -21.69 56.02 -18.28
CA TYR A 641 -22.15 57.40 -18.45
C TYR A 641 -23.31 57.45 -19.45
N ASP A 642 -24.46 57.98 -19.00
CA ASP A 642 -25.49 58.46 -19.90
C ASP A 642 -25.04 59.81 -20.48
N LYS A 643 -24.96 59.89 -21.81
CA LYS A 643 -24.84 61.14 -22.54
C LYS A 643 -26.25 61.72 -22.64
N THR A 644 -26.68 62.45 -21.63
CA THR A 644 -27.68 63.51 -21.80
C THR A 644 -27.00 64.86 -21.85
#